data_AF-A0A177B8B3-F1
#
_entry.id   AF-A0A177B8B3-F1
#
_cell.length_a   1.000
_cell.length_b   1.000
_cell.length_c   1.000
_cell.angle_alpha   90.00
_cell.angle_beta   90.00
_cell.angle_gamma   90.00
#
_symmetry.space_group_name_H-M   'P 1'
#
loop_
_entity.id
_entity.type
_entity.pdbx_description
1 polymer ?
#
loop_
_entity_poly.entity_id
_entity_poly.type
_entity_poly.pdbx_seq_one_letter_code
_entity_poly.pdbx_strand_id
1 'polypeptide(L)'
;MESVFSKCTPCAIGTYKNNDIIGEGCQDCPTTFITEIIGAKSVSDCYIQVCPLGQESIRNICSVCKIGFYKDNELPEHRCTPCPPSFTTLTTESIAISDCNIKKCDLGMENILNVCIPCPIGKYKDNAFVDVECIDCPKTFTTTSTGSISLSNCNIQICQPGYQSIFKICVPCEIGYYKSNNYPNEQCIPCPYNYLTFDIHSTSFSDCNILICDEGLEESDGRCQQCNLGFYKDNKGIGEMCIPCPNNYTTKSTGSVSESDCSLLICNKGEEDILGICTPCEIGYYKDVVIYQYRCLLCPPSYTTEFIGSTDKSNCSIRSCPRGYYYKNKNCVSCPIGTFKNNDNFDTECEICPDSYTTKHTSSENIDDCNQHYCELGLYSVNEICEYCPIATYKNTKIANIGCRPCPKDFTTEGAGSTSLYDCKIRICNSGYQSNNGECEPCSVGFYKDTYSSTNCIQCYDDRLTLYPASTSIADCIIENCDGGYYFDLKTKTCIECGIGYYRDKISTSLKCNKCKEGYITLLEISLSEFDCNIVMCEPGSMRIDEDTCKKCKIGYYQPKKWQTNCIECPFPLTTINQGSTDEDDCIFNCPSGFEQKFEKLECKSCNIGYYRNNNHNLKCLKCPDGYTTMYKESTSLDDCSVPNCGSGEYIQNNKCVKCPIGSFSDTIGQQFLCTPCPRNFTTEFPGSTSQLDCFISQCKNKKHNCGPYHLGNICIDIEGGFMCQCRKGWKKINSQCIHLCDANYCENGGICDRSNIEMPICHCPENYGGPKCSDYNDNSWYKNIIIGAIVIAVGFTVVGGIILLVKYILPQFGKNITPKIEYINPEFASNPYPATNKIGSNSGPFQQRNNPQFQFYDEL
;
A
#
# COMPACT_ATOMS: atom_id res chain seq x y z
N MET A 1 -128.92 -91.30 -6.53
CA MET A 1 -128.22 -90.01 -6.49
C MET A 1 -128.10 -89.63 -5.02
N GLU A 2 -126.98 -89.24 -4.44
CA GLU A 2 -125.54 -89.16 -4.78
C GLU A 2 -124.94 -88.13 -3.79
N SER A 3 -123.63 -88.12 -3.55
CA SER A 3 -122.93 -87.27 -2.56
C SER A 3 -123.32 -87.57 -1.09
N VAL A 4 -122.48 -88.07 -0.17
CA VAL A 4 -121.05 -87.89 0.16
C VAL A 4 -120.75 -86.62 0.99
N PHE A 5 -119.89 -86.80 2.01
CA PHE A 5 -119.06 -85.87 2.81
C PHE A 5 -119.32 -85.67 4.32
N SER A 6 -118.20 -85.60 5.07
CA SER A 6 -118.03 -85.36 6.51
C SER A 6 -116.98 -84.23 6.75
N LYS A 7 -116.74 -83.79 8.01
CA LYS A 7 -116.00 -82.54 8.36
C LYS A 7 -114.91 -82.73 9.45
N CYS A 8 -113.99 -81.74 9.59
CA CYS A 8 -112.78 -81.77 10.44
C CYS A 8 -112.57 -80.49 11.32
N THR A 9 -111.54 -80.45 12.19
CA THR A 9 -111.33 -79.47 13.29
C THR A 9 -109.83 -79.09 13.53
N PRO A 10 -109.46 -77.85 13.97
CA PRO A 10 -108.05 -77.38 14.13
C PRO A 10 -107.45 -77.40 15.58
N CYS A 11 -106.15 -77.07 15.71
CA CYS A 11 -105.29 -77.14 16.93
C CYS A 11 -105.16 -75.82 17.75
N ALA A 12 -104.52 -75.86 18.93
CA ALA A 12 -104.39 -74.75 19.90
C ALA A 12 -102.96 -74.18 20.07
N ILE A 13 -102.76 -73.06 20.78
CA ILE A 13 -101.43 -72.50 21.07
C ILE A 13 -100.54 -73.52 21.81
N GLY A 14 -99.27 -73.60 21.42
CA GLY A 14 -98.35 -74.62 21.92
C GLY A 14 -98.52 -76.00 21.26
N THR A 15 -99.41 -76.14 20.27
CA THR A 15 -99.66 -77.39 19.54
C THR A 15 -99.81 -77.13 18.03
N TYR A 16 -99.46 -78.11 17.19
CA TYR A 16 -99.49 -78.00 15.72
C TYR A 16 -99.98 -79.30 15.06
N LYS A 17 -100.28 -79.28 13.76
CA LYS A 17 -100.50 -80.51 12.95
C LYS A 17 -100.01 -80.36 11.52
N ASN A 18 -99.14 -81.28 11.08
CA ASN A 18 -98.45 -81.21 9.79
C ASN A 18 -99.29 -81.64 8.56
N ASN A 19 -100.19 -82.63 8.68
CA ASN A 19 -100.87 -83.25 7.53
C ASN A 19 -102.32 -83.69 7.82
N ASP A 20 -103.20 -83.61 6.83
CA ASP A 20 -104.63 -83.94 6.93
C ASP A 20 -104.95 -85.43 6.66
N ILE A 21 -104.20 -86.36 7.27
CA ILE A 21 -104.55 -87.78 7.25
C ILE A 21 -105.78 -88.01 8.14
N ILE A 22 -106.81 -88.66 7.58
CA ILE A 22 -108.09 -88.94 8.25
C ILE A 22 -107.89 -90.03 9.32
N GLY A 23 -107.57 -89.59 10.54
CA GLY A 23 -107.38 -90.45 11.71
C GLY A 23 -106.48 -89.86 12.80
N GLU A 24 -105.57 -88.94 12.46
CA GLU A 24 -104.60 -88.37 13.40
C GLU A 24 -105.02 -87.03 14.02
N GLY A 25 -104.52 -86.77 15.24
CA GLY A 25 -104.71 -85.52 16.00
C GLY A 25 -103.59 -84.49 15.83
N CYS A 26 -103.50 -83.54 16.76
CA CYS A 26 -102.42 -82.53 16.87
C CYS A 26 -101.27 -83.03 17.74
N GLN A 27 -100.12 -82.34 17.72
CA GLN A 27 -98.89 -82.64 18.47
C GLN A 27 -98.40 -81.39 19.23
N ASP A 28 -97.68 -81.57 20.34
CA ASP A 28 -97.19 -80.46 21.18
C ASP A 28 -95.86 -79.86 20.67
N CYS A 29 -95.60 -78.58 20.98
CA CYS A 29 -94.33 -77.90 20.73
C CYS A 29 -93.15 -78.51 21.53
N PRO A 30 -91.89 -78.32 21.06
CA PRO A 30 -90.70 -78.59 21.86
C PRO A 30 -90.70 -77.81 23.18
N THR A 31 -90.13 -78.41 24.24
CA THR A 31 -90.05 -77.80 25.57
C THR A 31 -89.35 -76.43 25.56
N THR A 32 -89.81 -75.52 26.42
CA THR A 32 -89.40 -74.10 26.52
C THR A 32 -89.71 -73.21 25.30
N PHE A 33 -90.34 -73.75 24.25
CA PHE A 33 -90.84 -72.98 23.11
C PHE A 33 -92.37 -73.03 22.99
N ILE A 34 -92.99 -71.90 22.65
CA ILE A 34 -94.44 -71.77 22.43
C ILE A 34 -94.76 -71.19 21.05
N THR A 35 -95.97 -71.43 20.53
CA THR A 35 -96.49 -70.75 19.34
C THR A 35 -97.07 -69.38 19.68
N GLU A 36 -97.09 -68.48 18.69
CA GLU A 36 -97.77 -67.19 18.79
C GLU A 36 -99.29 -67.32 18.51
N ILE A 37 -99.71 -68.28 17.67
CA ILE A 37 -101.09 -68.38 17.15
C ILE A 37 -101.73 -69.77 17.30
N ILE A 38 -103.06 -69.77 17.19
CA ILE A 38 -103.96 -70.95 17.19
C ILE A 38 -104.05 -71.54 15.78
N GLY A 39 -104.16 -72.87 15.67
CA GLY A 39 -104.31 -73.57 14.38
C GLY A 39 -103.00 -73.79 13.61
N ALA A 40 -101.86 -73.78 14.32
CA ALA A 40 -100.52 -73.98 13.76
C ALA A 40 -100.42 -75.26 12.90
N LYS A 41 -99.71 -75.15 11.78
CA LYS A 41 -99.64 -76.19 10.74
C LYS A 41 -98.26 -76.83 10.62
N SER A 42 -97.31 -76.38 11.43
CA SER A 42 -95.93 -76.84 11.41
C SER A 42 -95.27 -76.64 12.77
N VAL A 43 -94.29 -77.49 13.10
CA VAL A 43 -93.43 -77.32 14.27
C VAL A 43 -92.59 -76.03 14.22
N SER A 44 -92.42 -75.44 13.02
CA SER A 44 -91.78 -74.13 12.82
C SER A 44 -92.47 -72.97 13.55
N ASP A 45 -93.74 -73.17 13.91
CA ASP A 45 -94.58 -72.12 14.47
C ASP A 45 -94.28 -71.91 15.98
N CYS A 46 -93.42 -72.76 16.59
CA CYS A 46 -92.96 -72.72 17.98
C CYS A 46 -91.59 -72.00 18.10
N TYR A 47 -91.53 -70.73 18.53
CA TYR A 47 -90.26 -69.96 18.49
C TYR A 47 -89.98 -68.95 19.63
N ILE A 48 -90.87 -68.78 20.61
CA ILE A 48 -90.66 -67.84 21.74
C ILE A 48 -90.09 -68.57 22.97
N GLN A 49 -89.06 -68.01 23.61
CA GLN A 49 -88.30 -68.63 24.72
C GLN A 49 -88.43 -67.87 26.06
N VAL A 50 -88.39 -68.59 27.18
CA VAL A 50 -88.44 -68.08 28.57
C VAL A 50 -87.10 -68.33 29.30
N CYS A 51 -86.72 -67.48 30.27
CA CYS A 51 -85.43 -67.54 30.98
C CYS A 51 -85.56 -67.53 32.52
N PRO A 52 -84.65 -68.20 33.28
CA PRO A 52 -84.72 -68.33 34.74
C PRO A 52 -84.56 -67.03 35.55
N LEU A 53 -84.67 -67.17 36.87
CA LEU A 53 -84.24 -66.17 37.86
C LEU A 53 -82.75 -65.79 37.69
N GLY A 54 -82.39 -64.57 38.06
CA GLY A 54 -81.03 -64.04 37.91
C GLY A 54 -80.55 -63.83 36.46
N GLN A 55 -81.37 -64.17 35.45
CA GLN A 55 -81.01 -64.11 34.03
C GLN A 55 -82.08 -63.43 33.16
N GLU A 56 -81.67 -62.53 32.25
CA GLU A 56 -82.54 -61.90 31.26
C GLU A 56 -82.35 -62.48 29.85
N SER A 57 -83.42 -62.48 29.03
CA SER A 57 -83.35 -62.94 27.63
C SER A 57 -82.76 -61.86 26.73
N ILE A 58 -81.60 -62.13 26.13
CA ILE A 58 -80.94 -61.25 25.17
C ILE A 58 -80.80 -62.02 23.85
N ARG A 59 -81.66 -61.70 22.88
CA ARG A 59 -81.72 -62.36 21.55
C ARG A 59 -81.92 -63.89 21.62
N ASN A 60 -82.87 -64.33 22.44
CA ASN A 60 -83.16 -65.75 22.69
C ASN A 60 -81.94 -66.53 23.22
N ILE A 61 -81.20 -65.90 24.15
CA ILE A 61 -80.16 -66.51 24.98
C ILE A 61 -80.29 -65.89 26.38
N CYS A 62 -80.36 -66.71 27.43
CA CYS A 62 -80.42 -66.24 28.80
C CYS A 62 -79.03 -65.75 29.26
N SER A 63 -78.96 -64.55 29.87
CA SER A 63 -77.72 -63.88 30.28
C SER A 63 -77.83 -63.37 31.72
N VAL A 64 -76.79 -63.60 32.53
CA VAL A 64 -76.80 -63.28 33.97
C VAL A 64 -76.83 -61.79 34.26
N CYS A 65 -77.52 -61.40 35.34
CA CYS A 65 -77.47 -60.03 35.86
C CYS A 65 -76.04 -59.67 36.32
N LYS A 66 -75.61 -58.44 36.03
CA LYS A 66 -74.29 -57.93 36.41
C LYS A 66 -74.27 -57.44 37.86
N ILE A 67 -73.08 -57.30 38.43
CA ILE A 67 -72.89 -56.68 39.75
C ILE A 67 -73.64 -55.34 39.82
N GLY A 68 -74.42 -55.16 40.89
CA GLY A 68 -75.31 -54.02 41.07
C GLY A 68 -76.70 -54.19 40.43
N PHE A 69 -77.06 -55.36 39.91
CA PHE A 69 -78.37 -55.70 39.36
C PHE A 69 -78.84 -57.10 39.80
N TYR A 70 -80.16 -57.31 39.92
CA TYR A 70 -80.79 -58.58 40.29
C TYR A 70 -82.06 -58.88 39.46
N LYS A 71 -82.54 -60.14 39.42
CA LYS A 71 -83.84 -60.50 38.80
C LYS A 71 -84.55 -61.61 39.58
N ASP A 72 -85.78 -61.33 39.99
CA ASP A 72 -86.57 -62.10 40.96
C ASP A 72 -87.78 -62.86 40.36
N ASN A 73 -87.99 -62.82 39.05
CA ASN A 73 -89.09 -63.50 38.36
C ASN A 73 -88.72 -64.05 36.97
N GLU A 74 -89.51 -65.01 36.47
CA GLU A 74 -89.26 -65.75 35.22
C GLU A 74 -90.14 -65.28 34.03
N LEU A 75 -90.78 -64.10 34.14
CA LEU A 75 -91.60 -63.58 33.04
C LEU A 75 -90.72 -63.25 31.82
N PRO A 76 -91.08 -63.67 30.59
CA PRO A 76 -90.22 -63.54 29.41
C PRO A 76 -89.95 -62.09 28.98
N GLU A 77 -90.80 -61.13 29.39
CA GLU A 77 -90.63 -59.71 29.09
C GLU A 77 -89.74 -58.96 30.12
N HIS A 78 -89.41 -59.57 31.26
CA HIS A 78 -88.70 -58.91 32.36
C HIS A 78 -87.16 -59.02 32.27
N ARG A 79 -86.49 -57.96 32.72
CA ARG A 79 -85.04 -57.74 32.68
C ARG A 79 -84.45 -57.52 34.08
N CYS A 80 -83.12 -57.45 34.16
CA CYS A 80 -82.41 -57.22 35.42
C CYS A 80 -82.62 -55.80 35.98
N THR A 81 -82.92 -55.72 37.28
CA THR A 81 -83.26 -54.49 38.03
C THR A 81 -82.04 -53.97 38.83
N PRO A 82 -81.71 -52.67 38.78
CA PRO A 82 -80.55 -52.12 39.52
C PRO A 82 -80.76 -52.03 41.05
N CYS A 83 -79.66 -52.07 41.78
CA CYS A 83 -79.60 -51.81 43.23
C CYS A 83 -79.86 -50.34 43.61
N PRO A 84 -80.22 -50.05 44.88
CA PRO A 84 -80.33 -48.68 45.39
C PRO A 84 -78.99 -47.90 45.33
N PRO A 85 -78.96 -46.57 45.08
CA PRO A 85 -77.76 -45.85 44.64
C PRO A 85 -76.50 -45.94 45.52
N SER A 86 -76.65 -46.13 46.84
CA SER A 86 -75.54 -46.21 47.79
C SER A 86 -75.01 -47.63 48.01
N PHE A 87 -75.65 -48.64 47.40
CA PHE A 87 -75.37 -50.05 47.63
C PHE A 87 -75.20 -50.84 46.33
N THR A 88 -74.47 -51.95 46.39
CA THR A 88 -74.27 -52.87 45.26
C THR A 88 -74.33 -54.32 45.73
N THR A 89 -74.55 -55.25 44.79
CA THR A 89 -74.33 -56.67 45.02
C THR A 89 -72.83 -56.98 45.06
N LEU A 90 -72.46 -58.09 45.71
CA LEU A 90 -71.08 -58.60 45.75
C LEU A 90 -70.73 -59.45 44.51
N THR A 91 -71.73 -60.06 43.87
CA THR A 91 -71.56 -61.01 42.75
C THR A 91 -72.51 -60.69 41.59
N THR A 92 -72.26 -61.33 40.44
CA THR A 92 -73.22 -61.46 39.34
C THR A 92 -74.33 -62.47 39.70
N GLU A 93 -75.35 -62.55 38.84
CA GLU A 93 -76.47 -63.52 38.91
C GLU A 93 -77.33 -63.41 40.18
N SER A 94 -77.30 -62.25 40.86
CA SER A 94 -78.13 -61.97 42.03
C SER A 94 -79.62 -62.10 41.72
N ILE A 95 -80.37 -62.66 42.67
CA ILE A 95 -81.78 -63.01 42.51
C ILE A 95 -82.71 -62.17 43.38
N ALA A 96 -82.18 -61.42 44.36
CA ALA A 96 -83.00 -60.62 45.28
C ALA A 96 -82.36 -59.28 45.63
N ILE A 97 -83.19 -58.29 45.97
CA ILE A 97 -82.74 -56.96 46.41
C ILE A 97 -81.93 -56.99 47.72
N SER A 98 -82.07 -58.05 48.53
CA SER A 98 -81.26 -58.30 49.73
C SER A 98 -79.76 -58.44 49.44
N ASP A 99 -79.42 -58.78 48.20
CA ASP A 99 -78.05 -59.01 47.77
C ASP A 99 -77.31 -57.65 47.62
N CYS A 100 -78.06 -56.55 47.47
CA CYS A 100 -77.57 -55.16 47.42
C CYS A 100 -77.16 -54.62 48.80
N ASN A 101 -76.17 -55.23 49.45
CA ASN A 101 -75.80 -54.94 50.85
C ASN A 101 -74.40 -54.33 51.06
N ILE A 102 -73.59 -54.19 50.00
CA ILE A 102 -72.24 -53.64 50.08
C ILE A 102 -72.28 -52.11 49.87
N LYS A 103 -71.73 -51.33 50.81
CA LYS A 103 -71.77 -49.86 50.77
C LYS A 103 -70.71 -49.28 49.81
N LYS A 104 -71.12 -48.35 48.95
CA LYS A 104 -70.22 -47.56 48.11
C LYS A 104 -69.65 -46.35 48.88
N CYS A 105 -68.37 -46.05 48.65
CA CYS A 105 -67.68 -44.87 49.21
C CYS A 105 -67.28 -43.89 48.10
N ASP A 106 -67.13 -42.61 48.47
CA ASP A 106 -66.77 -41.52 47.56
C ASP A 106 -65.27 -41.50 47.21
N LEU A 107 -64.87 -40.58 46.32
CA LEU A 107 -63.48 -40.41 45.90
C LEU A 107 -62.59 -39.98 47.08
N GLY A 108 -61.32 -40.39 47.07
CA GLY A 108 -60.38 -40.17 48.16
C GLY A 108 -60.66 -40.98 49.44
N MET A 109 -61.67 -41.88 49.41
CA MET A 109 -62.11 -42.68 50.55
C MET A 109 -62.10 -44.18 50.24
N GLU A 110 -61.50 -44.99 51.11
CA GLU A 110 -61.55 -46.46 51.02
C GLU A 110 -62.62 -47.05 51.96
N ASN A 111 -63.23 -48.17 51.56
CA ASN A 111 -64.20 -48.89 52.39
C ASN A 111 -63.44 -49.93 53.23
N ILE A 112 -63.37 -49.70 54.54
CA ILE A 112 -62.85 -50.66 55.51
C ILE A 112 -64.01 -51.04 56.43
N LEU A 113 -64.41 -52.31 56.40
CA LEU A 113 -65.50 -52.87 57.23
C LEU A 113 -66.83 -52.10 57.13
N ASN A 114 -67.23 -51.70 55.91
CA ASN A 114 -68.42 -50.88 55.60
C ASN A 114 -68.37 -49.42 56.13
N VAL A 115 -67.20 -48.94 56.56
CA VAL A 115 -66.93 -47.54 56.91
C VAL A 115 -66.01 -46.91 55.87
N CYS A 116 -66.29 -45.67 55.47
CA CYS A 116 -65.46 -44.93 54.51
C CYS A 116 -64.39 -44.11 55.26
N ILE A 117 -63.11 -44.27 54.93
CA ILE A 117 -61.97 -43.61 55.59
C ILE A 117 -61.12 -42.85 54.54
N PRO A 118 -60.69 -41.60 54.79
CA PRO A 118 -59.90 -40.83 53.84
C PRO A 118 -58.46 -41.35 53.69
N CYS A 119 -57.95 -41.41 52.46
CA CYS A 119 -56.58 -41.86 52.17
C CYS A 119 -55.54 -41.07 52.99
N PRO A 120 -54.49 -41.72 53.56
CA PRO A 120 -53.43 -41.03 54.29
C PRO A 120 -52.53 -40.20 53.36
N ILE A 121 -51.67 -39.35 53.94
CA ILE A 121 -50.69 -38.57 53.18
C ILE A 121 -49.77 -39.53 52.39
N GLY A 122 -49.56 -39.23 51.10
CA GLY A 122 -48.83 -40.10 50.19
C GLY A 122 -49.67 -41.19 49.51
N LYS A 123 -50.99 -41.24 49.76
CA LYS A 123 -51.95 -42.06 49.01
C LYS A 123 -53.09 -41.21 48.42
N TYR A 124 -53.75 -41.71 47.37
CA TYR A 124 -54.94 -41.11 46.77
C TYR A 124 -55.93 -42.19 46.30
N LYS A 125 -57.19 -41.81 46.00
CA LYS A 125 -58.14 -42.70 45.31
C LYS A 125 -59.06 -41.94 44.36
N ASP A 126 -59.03 -42.29 43.08
CA ASP A 126 -59.64 -41.56 41.96
C ASP A 126 -60.94 -42.17 41.41
N ASN A 127 -61.36 -43.31 41.96
CA ASN A 127 -62.54 -44.05 41.54
C ASN A 127 -63.38 -44.47 42.76
N ALA A 128 -64.66 -44.76 42.53
CA ALA A 128 -65.62 -45.18 43.56
C ALA A 128 -65.91 -46.70 43.49
N PHE A 129 -64.93 -47.51 43.08
CA PHE A 129 -65.02 -48.97 43.19
C PHE A 129 -64.78 -49.40 44.65
N VAL A 130 -65.39 -50.51 45.07
CA VAL A 130 -65.49 -50.90 46.49
C VAL A 130 -64.38 -51.88 46.88
N ASP A 131 -63.91 -52.65 45.91
CA ASP A 131 -62.84 -53.64 45.93
C ASP A 131 -61.42 -53.02 45.79
N VAL A 132 -61.31 -51.69 45.80
CA VAL A 132 -60.07 -50.94 45.57
C VAL A 132 -59.70 -50.07 46.78
N GLU A 133 -58.52 -50.32 47.36
CA GLU A 133 -57.91 -49.54 48.44
C GLU A 133 -57.27 -48.23 47.92
N CYS A 134 -56.78 -47.38 48.82
CA CYS A 134 -56.06 -46.15 48.50
C CYS A 134 -54.69 -46.41 47.83
N ILE A 135 -54.51 -45.86 46.64
CA ILE A 135 -53.36 -46.03 45.74
C ILE A 135 -52.17 -45.19 46.23
N ASP A 136 -50.96 -45.74 46.25
CA ASP A 136 -49.74 -45.01 46.62
C ASP A 136 -49.33 -43.97 45.57
N CYS A 137 -48.83 -42.82 46.04
CA CYS A 137 -48.12 -41.85 45.20
C CYS A 137 -46.82 -42.44 44.62
N PRO A 138 -46.32 -41.92 43.48
CA PRO A 138 -45.00 -42.27 42.97
C PRO A 138 -43.90 -42.01 44.01
N LYS A 139 -42.91 -42.90 44.14
CA LYS A 139 -41.96 -42.96 45.27
C LYS A 139 -41.22 -41.67 45.65
N THR A 140 -41.14 -40.68 44.76
CA THR A 140 -40.47 -39.38 44.99
C THR A 140 -41.45 -38.23 45.24
N PHE A 141 -42.75 -38.50 45.30
CA PHE A 141 -43.82 -37.51 45.45
C PHE A 141 -44.79 -37.89 46.57
N THR A 142 -45.36 -36.88 47.22
CA THR A 142 -46.37 -37.04 48.26
C THR A 142 -47.49 -36.00 48.13
N THR A 143 -48.55 -36.17 48.91
CA THR A 143 -49.69 -35.25 48.96
C THR A 143 -49.51 -34.19 50.05
N THR A 144 -50.11 -33.02 49.86
CA THR A 144 -50.21 -31.97 50.91
C THR A 144 -51.04 -32.41 52.13
N SER A 145 -51.97 -33.34 51.92
CA SER A 145 -53.05 -33.64 52.86
C SER A 145 -53.63 -35.05 52.66
N THR A 146 -54.35 -35.53 53.66
CA THR A 146 -55.19 -36.73 53.59
C THR A 146 -56.41 -36.52 52.68
N GLY A 147 -57.12 -37.61 52.35
CA GLY A 147 -58.34 -37.59 51.52
C GLY A 147 -58.11 -37.24 50.05
N SER A 148 -56.89 -37.44 49.53
CA SER A 148 -56.53 -37.02 48.18
C SER A 148 -57.28 -37.84 47.11
N ILE A 149 -57.89 -37.14 46.15
CA ILE A 149 -58.82 -37.74 45.17
C ILE A 149 -58.18 -38.07 43.81
N SER A 150 -56.89 -37.79 43.60
CA SER A 150 -56.24 -38.04 42.31
C SER A 150 -54.71 -38.10 42.41
N LEU A 151 -54.06 -38.72 41.43
CA LEU A 151 -52.61 -38.69 41.24
C LEU A 151 -52.06 -37.26 41.14
N SER A 152 -52.86 -36.29 40.66
CA SER A 152 -52.44 -34.88 40.56
C SER A 152 -52.19 -34.22 41.91
N ASN A 153 -52.77 -34.78 43.00
CA ASN A 153 -52.55 -34.34 44.37
C ASN A 153 -51.20 -34.82 44.94
N CYS A 154 -50.52 -35.79 44.32
CA CYS A 154 -49.13 -36.16 44.63
C CYS A 154 -48.18 -35.06 44.10
N ASN A 155 -48.20 -33.89 44.73
CA ASN A 155 -47.71 -32.63 44.17
C ASN A 155 -46.55 -31.97 44.94
N ILE A 156 -46.03 -32.59 46.01
CA ILE A 156 -44.77 -32.18 46.67
C ILE A 156 -43.70 -33.22 46.36
N GLN A 157 -42.50 -32.78 45.97
CA GLN A 157 -41.36 -33.67 45.78
C GLN A 157 -40.67 -33.94 47.13
N ILE A 158 -40.33 -35.19 47.42
CA ILE A 158 -39.54 -35.54 48.60
C ILE A 158 -38.06 -35.30 48.27
N CYS A 159 -37.46 -34.30 48.92
CA CYS A 159 -36.09 -33.87 48.69
C CYS A 159 -35.11 -34.44 49.72
N GLN A 160 -33.83 -34.47 49.35
CA GLN A 160 -32.71 -34.84 50.23
C GLN A 160 -32.36 -33.67 51.18
N PRO A 161 -31.51 -33.88 52.22
CA PRO A 161 -31.06 -32.79 53.07
C PRO A 161 -30.32 -31.74 52.24
N GLY A 162 -30.41 -30.48 52.63
CA GLY A 162 -29.92 -29.34 51.86
C GLY A 162 -30.79 -28.93 50.67
N TYR A 163 -31.96 -29.57 50.44
CA TYR A 163 -32.87 -29.23 49.35
C TYR A 163 -34.34 -29.08 49.80
N GLN A 164 -35.03 -28.10 49.22
CA GLN A 164 -36.44 -27.80 49.46
C GLN A 164 -37.28 -27.93 48.17
N SER A 165 -38.52 -28.40 48.28
CA SER A 165 -39.42 -28.62 47.14
C SER A 165 -40.14 -27.32 46.74
N ILE A 166 -39.61 -26.60 45.75
CA ILE A 166 -40.24 -25.44 45.13
C ILE A 166 -40.80 -25.86 43.77
N PHE A 167 -42.10 -25.61 43.52
CA PHE A 167 -42.79 -25.96 42.26
C PHE A 167 -42.53 -27.39 41.72
N LYS A 168 -42.51 -28.40 42.61
CA LYS A 168 -42.19 -29.83 42.30
C LYS A 168 -40.74 -30.11 41.91
N ILE A 169 -39.82 -29.20 42.23
CA ILE A 169 -38.37 -29.33 41.97
C ILE A 169 -37.62 -29.16 43.29
N CYS A 170 -36.68 -30.05 43.58
CA CYS A 170 -35.73 -29.90 44.68
C CYS A 170 -34.70 -28.81 44.36
N VAL A 171 -34.86 -27.64 44.97
CA VAL A 171 -33.94 -26.50 44.88
C VAL A 171 -33.01 -26.53 46.09
N PRO A 172 -31.68 -26.33 45.94
CA PRO A 172 -30.75 -26.31 47.06
C PRO A 172 -31.05 -25.13 48.00
N CYS A 173 -30.68 -25.27 49.28
CA CYS A 173 -30.61 -24.13 50.18
C CYS A 173 -29.51 -23.16 49.71
N GLU A 174 -29.79 -21.86 49.71
CA GLU A 174 -28.83 -20.83 49.33
C GLU A 174 -27.83 -20.54 50.47
N ILE A 175 -26.74 -19.83 50.17
CA ILE A 175 -25.71 -19.49 51.17
C ILE A 175 -26.34 -18.76 52.36
N GLY A 176 -26.02 -19.23 53.57
CA GLY A 176 -26.65 -18.76 54.81
C GLY A 176 -27.93 -19.49 55.20
N TYR A 177 -28.31 -20.55 54.49
CA TYR A 177 -29.45 -21.41 54.83
C TYR A 177 -29.07 -22.90 54.76
N TYR A 178 -29.64 -23.72 55.65
CA TYR A 178 -29.39 -25.16 55.73
C TYR A 178 -30.69 -25.98 55.89
N LYS A 179 -30.65 -27.29 55.60
CA LYS A 179 -31.76 -28.22 55.93
C LYS A 179 -31.26 -29.62 56.26
N SER A 180 -31.54 -30.11 57.47
CA SER A 180 -30.97 -31.37 57.99
C SER A 180 -31.83 -32.63 57.81
N ASN A 181 -32.95 -32.56 57.10
CA ASN A 181 -33.90 -33.67 56.97
C ASN A 181 -34.60 -33.70 55.61
N ASN A 182 -35.38 -34.77 55.38
CA ASN A 182 -36.14 -34.99 54.15
C ASN A 182 -37.64 -34.66 54.31
N TYR A 183 -38.05 -33.89 55.34
CA TYR A 183 -39.46 -33.62 55.56
C TYR A 183 -40.02 -32.77 54.39
N PRO A 184 -41.08 -33.22 53.68
CA PRO A 184 -41.48 -32.59 52.41
C PRO A 184 -42.03 -31.18 52.57
N ASN A 185 -42.56 -30.85 53.75
CA ASN A 185 -43.18 -29.57 54.06
C ASN A 185 -42.22 -28.55 54.69
N GLU A 186 -40.97 -28.94 55.00
CA GLU A 186 -39.98 -28.05 55.60
C GLU A 186 -39.14 -27.34 54.54
N GLN A 187 -38.94 -26.04 54.73
CA GLN A 187 -38.08 -25.18 53.92
C GLN A 187 -36.68 -25.07 54.52
N CYS A 188 -35.77 -24.40 53.82
CA CYS A 188 -34.42 -24.14 54.32
C CYS A 188 -34.43 -23.13 55.49
N ILE A 189 -33.61 -23.38 56.51
CA ILE A 189 -33.54 -22.64 57.78
C ILE A 189 -32.36 -21.65 57.72
N PRO A 190 -32.54 -20.36 58.04
CA PRO A 190 -31.45 -19.39 58.03
C PRO A 190 -30.43 -19.62 59.17
N CYS A 191 -29.18 -19.22 58.92
CA CYS A 191 -28.11 -19.15 59.90
C CYS A 191 -28.32 -18.02 60.93
N PRO A 192 -27.57 -18.03 62.06
CA PRO A 192 -27.54 -16.92 63.02
C PRO A 192 -27.03 -15.61 62.42
N TYR A 193 -27.32 -14.48 63.09
CA TYR A 193 -26.87 -13.15 62.67
C TYR A 193 -25.34 -13.07 62.53
N ASN A 194 -24.87 -12.50 61.42
CA ASN A 194 -23.46 -12.45 60.97
C ASN A 194 -22.77 -13.82 60.74
N TYR A 195 -23.52 -14.92 60.59
CA TYR A 195 -22.98 -16.23 60.19
C TYR A 195 -23.58 -16.74 58.87
N LEU A 196 -22.74 -17.36 58.03
CA LEU A 196 -23.14 -17.98 56.76
C LEU A 196 -22.61 -19.42 56.60
N THR A 197 -23.20 -20.14 55.65
CA THR A 197 -22.68 -21.42 55.13
C THR A 197 -21.64 -21.18 54.04
N PHE A 198 -20.65 -22.06 53.93
CA PHE A 198 -19.67 -22.00 52.82
C PHE A 198 -20.32 -22.32 51.47
N ASP A 199 -20.99 -23.46 51.41
CA ASP A 199 -21.69 -23.91 50.20
C ASP A 199 -23.19 -23.54 50.23
N ILE A 200 -23.78 -23.57 49.04
CA ILE A 200 -25.20 -23.89 48.84
C ILE A 200 -25.47 -25.35 49.27
N HIS A 201 -26.73 -25.80 49.27
CA HIS A 201 -27.17 -27.13 49.70
C HIS A 201 -26.63 -27.58 51.08
N SER A 202 -26.42 -26.64 52.01
CA SER A 202 -25.95 -26.95 53.36
C SER A 202 -26.92 -27.85 54.13
N THR A 203 -26.38 -28.81 54.88
CA THR A 203 -27.17 -29.86 55.55
C THR A 203 -27.20 -29.70 57.07
N SER A 204 -26.34 -28.89 57.67
CA SER A 204 -26.23 -28.79 59.13
C SER A 204 -26.06 -27.35 59.62
N PHE A 205 -26.57 -27.10 60.84
CA PHE A 205 -26.32 -25.86 61.56
C PHE A 205 -24.83 -25.62 61.86
N SER A 206 -24.03 -26.68 61.95
CA SER A 206 -22.56 -26.60 62.10
C SER A 206 -21.87 -25.88 60.94
N ASP A 207 -22.54 -25.81 59.80
CA ASP A 207 -21.99 -25.31 58.56
C ASP A 207 -22.15 -23.78 58.48
N CYS A 208 -23.01 -23.19 59.34
CA CYS A 208 -23.13 -21.76 59.63
C CYS A 208 -21.93 -21.22 60.42
N ASN A 209 -20.71 -21.37 59.89
CA ASN A 209 -19.46 -21.10 60.59
C ASN A 209 -18.62 -19.96 60.00
N ILE A 210 -19.05 -19.37 58.87
CA ILE A 210 -18.39 -18.21 58.27
C ILE A 210 -18.88 -16.94 58.94
N LEU A 211 -17.99 -16.25 59.65
CA LEU A 211 -18.25 -14.95 60.26
C LEU A 211 -18.21 -13.83 59.21
N ILE A 212 -19.26 -12.99 59.15
CA ILE A 212 -19.22 -11.70 58.45
C ILE A 212 -18.89 -10.61 59.47
N CYS A 213 -17.98 -9.70 59.10
CA CYS A 213 -17.69 -8.50 59.87
C CYS A 213 -18.25 -7.26 59.17
N ASP A 214 -18.89 -6.38 59.96
CA ASP A 214 -19.48 -5.13 59.51
C ASP A 214 -18.45 -4.14 58.92
N GLU A 215 -18.92 -2.99 58.41
CA GLU A 215 -18.10 -1.89 57.94
C GLU A 215 -17.07 -1.46 59.01
N GLY A 216 -15.86 -1.13 58.58
CA GLY A 216 -14.72 -0.82 59.47
C GLY A 216 -14.14 -2.01 60.26
N LEU A 217 -14.65 -3.23 60.06
CA LEU A 217 -14.17 -4.44 60.75
C LEU A 217 -13.70 -5.55 59.78
N GLU A 218 -12.51 -6.11 60.03
CA GLU A 218 -12.00 -7.31 59.34
C GLU A 218 -12.03 -8.55 60.26
N GLU A 219 -12.06 -9.75 59.68
CA GLU A 219 -11.96 -11.00 60.42
C GLU A 219 -10.49 -11.30 60.75
N SER A 220 -10.17 -11.53 62.02
CA SER A 220 -8.87 -12.00 62.46
C SER A 220 -8.99 -12.83 63.74
N ASP A 221 -8.59 -14.10 63.65
CA ASP A 221 -8.60 -15.12 64.72
C ASP A 221 -10.01 -15.43 65.27
N GLY A 222 -10.96 -15.62 64.36
CA GLY A 222 -12.36 -15.97 64.65
C GLY A 222 -13.17 -14.80 65.22
N ARG A 223 -12.73 -13.56 64.99
CA ARG A 223 -13.31 -12.34 65.58
C ARG A 223 -13.21 -11.15 64.64
N CYS A 224 -14.20 -10.27 64.70
CA CYS A 224 -14.16 -8.98 64.02
C CYS A 224 -13.28 -8.00 64.80
N GLN A 225 -12.22 -7.49 64.15
CA GLN A 225 -11.29 -6.49 64.68
C GLN A 225 -11.38 -5.21 63.85
N GLN A 226 -11.10 -4.05 64.46
CA GLN A 226 -11.14 -2.77 63.75
C GLN A 226 -10.01 -2.62 62.75
N CYS A 227 -10.30 -2.07 61.56
CA CYS A 227 -9.28 -1.69 60.59
C CYS A 227 -8.18 -0.85 61.25
N ASN A 228 -6.92 -1.24 61.01
CA ASN A 228 -5.77 -0.51 61.52
C ASN A 228 -5.63 0.88 60.85
N LEU A 229 -4.88 1.78 61.48
CA LEU A 229 -4.59 3.10 60.91
C LEU A 229 -3.94 2.97 59.53
N GLY A 230 -4.45 3.72 58.56
CA GLY A 230 -4.06 3.62 57.16
C GLY A 230 -4.90 2.63 56.34
N PHE A 231 -5.93 2.04 56.93
CA PHE A 231 -6.88 1.15 56.27
C PHE A 231 -8.34 1.51 56.62
N TYR A 232 -9.27 1.22 55.70
CA TYR A 232 -10.71 1.43 55.86
C TYR A 232 -11.51 0.24 55.29
N LYS A 233 -12.80 0.11 55.62
CA LYS A 233 -13.67 -0.89 54.98
C LYS A 233 -15.11 -0.37 54.86
N ASP A 234 -15.57 -0.22 53.63
CA ASP A 234 -16.83 0.43 53.23
C ASP A 234 -17.99 -0.55 52.96
N ASN A 235 -17.76 -1.85 53.12
CA ASN A 235 -18.70 -2.90 52.76
C ASN A 235 -18.82 -4.03 53.79
N LYS A 236 -19.83 -4.87 53.61
CA LYS A 236 -20.06 -6.11 54.39
C LYS A 236 -19.96 -7.33 53.49
N GLY A 237 -18.74 -7.83 53.31
CA GLY A 237 -18.45 -9.02 52.51
C GLY A 237 -17.74 -10.14 53.27
N ILE A 238 -17.72 -11.33 52.67
CA ILE A 238 -17.08 -12.54 53.21
C ILE A 238 -15.59 -12.51 52.85
N GLY A 239 -14.70 -12.57 53.84
CA GLY A 239 -13.25 -12.54 53.62
C GLY A 239 -12.69 -11.20 53.17
N GLU A 240 -13.51 -10.14 53.13
CA GLU A 240 -13.07 -8.77 52.83
C GLU A 240 -12.23 -8.22 53.98
N MET A 241 -10.92 -8.10 53.74
CA MET A 241 -9.94 -7.45 54.61
C MET A 241 -10.08 -5.92 54.51
N CYS A 242 -9.46 -5.18 55.44
CA CYS A 242 -9.44 -3.72 55.34
C CYS A 242 -8.59 -3.23 54.16
N ILE A 243 -9.13 -2.26 53.41
CA ILE A 243 -8.57 -1.68 52.20
C ILE A 243 -7.53 -0.60 52.59
N PRO A 244 -6.31 -0.61 52.03
CA PRO A 244 -5.31 0.42 52.32
C PRO A 244 -5.72 1.79 51.74
N CYS A 245 -5.39 2.85 52.47
CA CYS A 245 -5.54 4.22 51.99
C CYS A 245 -4.71 4.50 50.72
N PRO A 246 -5.12 5.50 49.90
CA PRO A 246 -4.29 6.03 48.82
C PRO A 246 -2.90 6.44 49.28
N ASN A 247 -1.92 6.34 48.37
CA ASN A 247 -0.49 6.55 48.66
C ASN A 247 -0.23 7.83 49.46
N ASN A 248 0.54 7.69 50.54
CA ASN A 248 0.91 8.73 51.50
C ASN A 248 -0.24 9.32 52.34
N TYR A 249 -1.43 8.69 52.42
CA TYR A 249 -2.48 9.10 53.35
C TYR A 249 -2.78 8.03 54.40
N THR A 250 -3.26 8.45 55.57
CA THR A 250 -3.77 7.58 56.63
C THR A 250 -5.08 8.07 57.22
N THR A 251 -5.86 7.12 57.74
CA THR A 251 -7.04 7.37 58.55
C THR A 251 -6.66 8.03 59.88
N LYS A 252 -7.61 8.77 60.46
CA LYS A 252 -7.46 9.51 61.73
C LYS A 252 -7.63 8.62 62.97
N SER A 253 -8.28 7.47 62.83
CA SER A 253 -8.61 6.51 63.89
C SER A 253 -8.70 5.10 63.30
N THR A 254 -8.64 4.08 64.16
CA THR A 254 -8.97 2.70 63.78
C THR A 254 -10.46 2.56 63.47
N GLY A 255 -10.81 1.56 62.65
CA GLY A 255 -12.20 1.23 62.32
C GLY A 255 -12.87 2.17 61.32
N SER A 256 -12.10 2.83 60.46
CA SER A 256 -12.64 3.73 59.42
C SER A 256 -13.47 3.00 58.38
N VAL A 257 -14.53 3.67 57.90
CA VAL A 257 -15.57 3.08 57.04
C VAL A 257 -15.59 3.67 55.62
N SER A 258 -14.68 4.58 55.30
CA SER A 258 -14.65 5.30 54.02
C SER A 258 -13.24 5.72 53.63
N GLU A 259 -12.95 5.73 52.33
CA GLU A 259 -11.73 6.31 51.75
C GLU A 259 -11.57 7.79 52.15
N SER A 260 -12.69 8.52 52.34
CA SER A 260 -12.67 9.92 52.79
C SER A 260 -12.02 10.14 54.16
N ASP A 261 -11.88 9.09 54.98
CA ASP A 261 -11.24 9.18 56.27
C ASP A 261 -9.70 9.25 56.15
N CYS A 262 -9.14 8.81 55.02
CA CYS A 262 -7.71 8.85 54.64
C CYS A 262 -7.25 10.30 54.40
N SER A 263 -7.24 11.08 55.47
CA SER A 263 -7.17 12.56 55.45
C SER A 263 -5.91 13.13 56.10
N LEU A 264 -5.09 12.29 56.74
CA LEU A 264 -3.81 12.70 57.33
C LEU A 264 -2.65 12.32 56.39
N LEU A 265 -1.78 13.27 56.08
CA LEU A 265 -0.65 13.08 55.18
C LEU A 265 0.54 12.40 55.90
N ILE A 266 0.99 11.25 55.39
CA ILE A 266 2.22 10.58 55.82
C ILE A 266 3.39 11.19 55.03
N CYS A 267 4.14 12.05 55.69
CA CYS A 267 5.40 12.57 55.17
C CYS A 267 6.58 11.68 55.58
N ASN A 268 7.62 11.64 54.71
CA ASN A 268 8.74 10.72 54.84
C ASN A 268 9.64 11.04 56.05
N LYS A 269 10.71 10.24 56.23
CA LYS A 269 11.82 10.66 57.09
C LYS A 269 12.37 11.99 56.55
N GLY A 270 12.66 12.90 57.46
CA GLY A 270 13.08 14.25 57.10
C GLY A 270 11.96 15.18 56.62
N GLU A 271 10.67 14.82 56.64
CA GLU A 271 9.59 15.70 56.16
C GLU A 271 8.43 15.81 57.17
N GLU A 272 7.92 17.02 57.42
CA GLU A 272 6.69 17.24 58.21
C GLU A 272 5.53 17.80 57.37
N ASP A 273 4.31 17.55 57.83
CA ASP A 273 3.09 18.11 57.22
C ASP A 273 2.89 19.56 57.69
N ILE A 274 3.00 20.49 56.74
CA ILE A 274 2.56 21.87 56.89
C ILE A 274 1.42 22.12 55.91
N LEU A 275 0.19 22.20 56.45
CA LEU A 275 -1.04 22.56 55.74
C LEU A 275 -1.42 21.60 54.59
N GLY A 276 -1.12 20.31 54.71
CA GLY A 276 -1.40 19.30 53.69
C GLY A 276 -0.30 19.15 52.65
N ILE A 277 0.93 19.59 52.97
CA ILE A 277 2.11 19.51 52.11
C ILE A 277 3.27 18.96 52.94
N CYS A 278 3.96 17.94 52.42
CA CYS A 278 5.21 17.47 53.01
C CYS A 278 6.34 18.45 52.73
N THR A 279 6.80 19.12 53.79
CA THR A 279 7.90 20.07 53.77
C THR A 279 9.15 19.46 54.43
N PRO A 280 10.33 19.53 53.81
CA PRO A 280 11.57 19.05 54.44
C PRO A 280 11.86 19.75 55.77
N CYS A 281 12.34 19.00 56.76
CA CYS A 281 12.77 19.53 58.06
C CYS A 281 13.84 20.60 57.88
N GLU A 282 13.61 21.80 58.41
CA GLU A 282 14.56 22.91 58.33
C GLU A 282 15.89 22.62 59.05
N ILE A 283 16.93 23.39 58.70
CA ILE A 283 18.26 23.26 59.32
C ILE A 283 18.14 23.46 60.84
N GLY A 284 18.72 22.53 61.60
CA GLY A 284 18.58 22.44 63.05
C GLY A 284 17.53 21.42 63.50
N TYR A 285 16.75 20.85 62.57
CA TYR A 285 15.75 19.83 62.86
C TYR A 285 15.97 18.55 62.03
N TYR A 286 15.48 17.42 62.54
CA TYR A 286 15.54 16.11 61.88
C TYR A 286 14.26 15.30 62.13
N LYS A 287 13.99 14.29 61.30
CA LYS A 287 12.90 13.33 61.53
C LYS A 287 13.32 11.92 61.10
N ASP A 288 13.49 11.05 62.08
CA ASP A 288 14.01 9.69 61.94
C ASP A 288 12.94 8.59 61.85
N VAL A 289 11.66 8.94 61.98
CA VAL A 289 10.52 8.01 61.93
C VAL A 289 9.43 8.46 60.94
N VAL A 290 8.85 7.50 60.21
CA VAL A 290 7.72 7.72 59.29
C VAL A 290 6.42 7.47 60.04
N ILE A 291 5.97 8.46 60.81
CA ILE A 291 4.75 8.38 61.62
C ILE A 291 4.02 9.73 61.55
N TYR A 292 2.71 9.68 61.30
CA TYR A 292 1.79 10.80 61.11
C TYR A 292 1.62 11.75 62.33
N GLN A 293 2.17 11.39 63.50
CA GLN A 293 2.13 12.22 64.72
C GLN A 293 3.40 13.05 64.97
N TYR A 294 4.45 12.88 64.16
CA TYR A 294 5.76 13.49 64.44
C TYR A 294 6.11 14.58 63.44
N ARG A 295 6.14 15.80 63.98
CA ARG A 295 6.86 16.96 63.44
C ARG A 295 8.37 16.77 63.57
N CYS A 296 9.13 17.61 62.88
CA CYS A 296 10.58 17.63 62.91
C CYS A 296 11.11 17.97 64.33
N LEU A 297 12.09 17.20 64.79
CA LEU A 297 12.67 17.27 66.13
C LEU A 297 13.92 18.14 66.12
N LEU A 298 14.03 19.07 67.08
CA LEU A 298 15.20 19.95 67.22
C LEU A 298 16.46 19.16 67.60
N CYS A 299 17.59 19.52 67.02
CA CYS A 299 18.91 18.98 67.36
C CYS A 299 19.34 19.30 68.82
N PRO A 300 20.31 18.54 69.38
CA PRO A 300 20.88 18.83 70.69
C PRO A 300 21.52 20.24 70.77
N PRO A 301 21.56 20.88 71.96
CA PRO A 301 22.13 22.22 72.11
C PRO A 301 23.57 22.34 71.56
N SER A 302 23.84 23.43 70.85
CA SER A 302 25.08 23.69 70.11
C SER A 302 25.35 22.78 68.90
N TYR A 303 24.39 21.98 68.43
CA TYR A 303 24.51 21.14 67.24
C TYR A 303 23.35 21.36 66.25
N THR A 304 23.62 21.15 64.96
CA THR A 304 22.66 21.31 63.86
C THR A 304 22.93 20.34 62.71
N THR A 305 21.99 20.26 61.78
CA THR A 305 22.01 19.44 60.57
C THR A 305 22.76 20.10 59.41
N GLU A 306 23.35 19.29 58.51
CA GLU A 306 24.07 19.79 57.33
C GLU A 306 23.16 20.24 56.18
N PHE A 307 21.94 19.70 56.13
CA PHE A 307 20.98 19.92 55.05
C PHE A 307 19.54 19.83 55.57
N ILE A 308 18.65 20.59 54.91
CA ILE A 308 17.20 20.43 55.05
C ILE A 308 16.78 19.00 54.67
N GLY A 309 15.74 18.48 55.31
CA GLY A 309 15.28 17.12 55.07
C GLY A 309 16.04 16.04 55.84
N SER A 310 16.70 16.38 56.95
CA SER A 310 17.55 15.44 57.68
C SER A 310 16.79 14.26 58.30
N THR A 311 17.21 13.04 57.94
CA THR A 311 16.48 11.78 58.16
C THR A 311 16.94 10.97 59.37
N ASP A 312 17.93 11.45 60.12
CA ASP A 312 18.52 10.76 61.27
C ASP A 312 19.08 11.75 62.29
N LYS A 313 19.06 11.41 63.58
CA LYS A 313 19.61 12.24 64.67
C LYS A 313 21.11 12.47 64.54
N SER A 314 21.86 11.52 63.96
CA SER A 314 23.30 11.64 63.72
C SER A 314 23.65 12.75 62.72
N ASN A 315 22.70 13.18 61.89
CA ASN A 315 22.89 14.34 61.01
C ASN A 315 23.09 15.64 61.80
N CYS A 316 22.69 15.72 63.09
CA CYS A 316 23.00 16.82 64.01
C CYS A 316 24.51 16.86 64.38
N SER A 317 25.38 16.89 63.38
CA SER A 317 26.83 16.73 63.49
C SER A 317 27.61 18.05 63.50
N ILE A 318 27.02 19.16 63.06
CA ILE A 318 27.75 20.44 62.92
C ILE A 318 27.52 21.32 64.14
N ARG A 319 28.60 21.90 64.67
CA ARG A 319 28.56 22.78 65.83
C ARG A 319 28.04 24.18 65.47
N SER A 320 27.08 24.69 66.23
CA SER A 320 26.58 26.07 66.09
C SER A 320 27.68 27.11 66.38
N CYS A 321 27.61 28.25 65.70
CA CYS A 321 28.61 29.31 65.85
C CYS A 321 28.23 30.31 66.95
N PRO A 322 29.20 30.79 67.75
CA PRO A 322 28.93 31.80 68.77
C PRO A 322 28.67 33.18 68.15
N ARG A 323 28.03 34.07 68.92
CA ARG A 323 27.91 35.51 68.63
C ARG A 323 29.23 36.11 68.12
N GLY A 324 29.12 37.01 67.15
CA GLY A 324 30.24 37.52 66.37
C GLY A 324 30.77 36.57 65.26
N TYR A 325 30.24 35.35 65.11
CA TYR A 325 30.69 34.38 64.10
C TYR A 325 29.52 33.73 63.31
N TYR A 326 29.65 33.73 61.99
CA TYR A 326 28.73 33.06 61.06
C TYR A 326 29.31 31.75 60.54
N TYR A 327 28.46 30.87 60.03
CA TYR A 327 28.88 29.57 59.54
C TYR A 327 29.30 29.60 58.06
N LYS A 328 30.51 29.13 57.75
CA LYS A 328 31.04 29.04 56.38
C LYS A 328 32.05 27.90 56.24
N ASN A 329 31.88 27.07 55.20
CA ASN A 329 32.81 25.98 54.84
C ASN A 329 33.20 25.07 56.03
N LYS A 330 32.20 24.58 56.77
CA LYS A 330 32.35 23.73 57.98
C LYS A 330 33.13 24.35 59.14
N ASN A 331 33.28 25.68 59.14
CA ASN A 331 33.96 26.45 60.19
C ASN A 331 33.13 27.68 60.60
N CYS A 332 33.38 28.21 61.79
CA CYS A 332 32.82 29.49 62.22
C CYS A 332 33.78 30.61 61.83
N VAL A 333 33.32 31.54 61.00
CA VAL A 333 34.08 32.68 60.48
C VAL A 333 33.57 33.95 61.15
N SER A 334 34.48 34.83 61.58
CA SER A 334 34.13 36.09 62.21
C SER A 334 33.30 37.00 61.30
N CYS A 335 32.30 37.69 61.85
CA CYS A 335 31.54 38.70 61.12
C CYS A 335 32.48 39.76 60.53
N PRO A 336 32.41 40.05 59.22
CA PRO A 336 33.19 41.11 58.60
C PRO A 336 32.75 42.50 59.06
N ILE A 337 33.63 43.48 58.86
CA ILE A 337 33.34 44.90 59.11
C ILE A 337 32.08 45.33 58.35
N GLY A 338 31.14 45.95 59.07
CA GLY A 338 29.81 46.32 58.58
C GLY A 338 28.71 45.32 58.91
N THR A 339 29.03 44.26 59.64
CA THR A 339 28.06 43.27 60.13
C THR A 339 28.36 42.88 61.57
N PHE A 340 27.32 42.47 62.30
CA PHE A 340 27.39 41.99 63.67
C PHE A 340 26.54 40.72 63.82
N LYS A 341 26.68 40.00 64.94
CA LYS A 341 25.79 38.87 65.25
C LYS A 341 25.67 38.66 66.75
N ASN A 342 24.45 38.81 67.24
CA ASN A 342 24.07 38.80 68.66
C ASN A 342 23.79 37.39 69.23
N ASN A 343 23.44 36.42 68.39
CA ASN A 343 22.90 35.11 68.78
C ASN A 343 23.82 33.93 68.41
N ASP A 344 23.82 32.90 69.27
CA ASP A 344 24.57 31.65 69.10
C ASP A 344 23.80 30.66 68.20
N ASN A 345 23.75 30.91 66.89
CA ASN A 345 22.99 30.12 65.91
C ASN A 345 23.84 29.72 64.67
N PHE A 346 23.18 29.18 63.64
CA PHE A 346 23.84 28.69 62.43
C PHE A 346 23.81 29.62 61.21
N ASP A 347 23.44 30.90 61.40
CA ASP A 347 23.32 31.83 60.27
C ASP A 347 24.60 31.85 59.43
N THR A 348 24.43 31.69 58.12
CA THR A 348 25.49 31.65 57.09
C THR A 348 26.00 33.03 56.70
N GLU A 349 25.41 34.07 57.31
CA GLU A 349 25.73 35.48 57.15
C GLU A 349 25.63 36.16 58.55
N CYS A 350 25.95 37.45 58.62
CA CYS A 350 25.80 38.25 59.85
C CYS A 350 24.82 39.40 59.59
N GLU A 351 24.11 39.85 60.63
CA GLU A 351 23.20 40.99 60.54
C GLU A 351 23.96 42.24 60.07
N ILE A 352 23.44 42.91 59.03
CA ILE A 352 24.08 44.09 58.45
C ILE A 352 23.80 45.30 59.33
N CYS A 353 24.79 46.17 59.51
CA CYS A 353 24.59 47.45 60.18
C CYS A 353 23.53 48.33 59.48
N PRO A 354 22.85 49.23 60.20
CA PRO A 354 21.88 50.16 59.62
C PRO A 354 22.51 51.07 58.56
N ASP A 355 21.68 51.56 57.63
CA ASP A 355 22.12 52.34 56.47
C ASP A 355 23.12 53.45 56.84
N SER A 356 24.23 53.50 56.10
CA SER A 356 25.35 54.43 56.30
C SER A 356 26.22 54.24 57.55
N TYR A 357 26.03 53.18 58.36
CA TYR A 357 26.88 52.84 59.52
C TYR A 357 27.58 51.48 59.39
N THR A 358 28.80 51.36 59.90
CA THR A 358 29.65 50.16 59.82
C THR A 358 30.31 49.85 61.15
N THR A 359 30.70 48.58 61.37
CA THR A 359 31.42 48.18 62.58
C THR A 359 32.90 48.53 62.49
N LYS A 360 33.50 48.91 63.62
CA LYS A 360 34.92 49.33 63.68
C LYS A 360 35.91 48.17 63.50
N HIS A 361 35.50 46.94 63.85
CA HIS A 361 36.33 45.74 63.88
C HIS A 361 35.53 44.52 63.39
N THR A 362 36.22 43.42 63.08
CA THR A 362 35.59 42.12 62.82
C THR A 362 35.16 41.42 64.11
N SER A 363 34.27 40.45 63.99
CA SER A 363 33.69 39.68 65.12
C SER A 363 32.72 40.46 66.01
N SER A 364 32.09 41.54 65.52
CA SER A 364 31.15 42.33 66.31
C SER A 364 29.95 41.52 66.82
N GLU A 365 29.73 41.60 68.13
CA GLU A 365 28.73 40.78 68.84
C GLU A 365 27.40 41.53 69.05
N ASN A 366 27.30 42.80 68.69
CA ASN A 366 26.14 43.65 69.00
C ASN A 366 25.96 44.80 67.98
N ILE A 367 24.72 45.30 67.86
CA ILE A 367 24.34 46.42 66.98
C ILE A 367 25.07 47.72 67.34
N ASP A 368 25.40 47.94 68.61
CA ASP A 368 26.06 49.17 69.09
C ASP A 368 27.50 49.36 68.54
N ASP A 369 28.11 48.30 67.98
CA ASP A 369 29.39 48.39 67.27
C ASP A 369 29.27 49.14 65.92
N CYS A 370 28.06 49.26 65.36
CA CYS A 370 27.76 49.93 64.09
C CYS A 370 27.79 51.46 64.24
N ASN A 371 28.94 52.03 64.58
CA ASN A 371 29.10 53.44 64.97
C ASN A 371 30.04 54.25 64.05
N GLN A 372 30.55 53.66 62.96
CA GLN A 372 31.43 54.35 62.01
C GLN A 372 30.68 54.65 60.69
N HIS A 373 30.67 55.92 60.24
CA HIS A 373 29.98 56.29 59.00
C HIS A 373 30.71 55.74 57.75
N TYR A 374 29.96 55.13 56.82
CA TYR A 374 30.49 54.59 55.56
C TYR A 374 29.58 54.91 54.38
N CYS A 375 30.16 54.89 53.18
CA CYS A 375 29.42 54.90 51.92
C CYS A 375 29.74 53.63 51.13
N GLU A 376 28.78 53.16 50.36
CA GLU A 376 28.92 52.04 49.44
C GLU A 376 29.98 52.31 48.35
N LEU A 377 30.39 51.26 47.64
CA LEU A 377 31.32 51.42 46.51
C LEU A 377 30.67 52.29 45.43
N GLY A 378 31.46 53.17 44.82
CA GLY A 378 30.94 54.18 43.89
C GLY A 378 30.22 55.36 44.53
N LEU A 379 30.11 55.45 45.86
CA LEU A 379 29.52 56.61 46.55
C LEU A 379 30.52 57.35 47.44
N TYR A 380 30.50 58.68 47.43
CA TYR A 380 31.36 59.57 48.22
C TYR A 380 30.54 60.44 49.17
N SER A 381 31.09 60.78 50.34
CA SER A 381 30.36 61.57 51.33
C SER A 381 30.45 63.07 51.02
N VAL A 382 29.29 63.71 50.94
CA VAL A 382 29.09 65.14 50.89
C VAL A 382 28.19 65.51 52.08
N ASN A 383 28.75 66.20 53.08
CA ASN A 383 28.02 66.61 54.28
C ASN A 383 27.27 65.46 54.99
N GLU A 384 27.94 64.31 55.17
CA GLU A 384 27.37 63.09 55.80
C GLU A 384 26.23 62.41 55.00
N ILE A 385 26.05 62.81 53.74
CA ILE A 385 25.16 62.17 52.75
C ILE A 385 26.03 61.48 51.70
N CYS A 386 25.72 60.24 51.34
CA CYS A 386 26.45 59.50 50.30
C CYS A 386 25.89 59.81 48.91
N GLU A 387 26.65 60.56 48.09
CA GLU A 387 26.34 60.83 46.69
C GLU A 387 27.03 59.84 45.74
N TYR A 388 26.43 59.55 44.59
CA TYR A 388 27.08 58.75 43.54
C TYR A 388 28.26 59.50 42.91
N CYS A 389 29.35 58.77 42.64
CA CYS A 389 30.48 59.28 41.86
C CYS A 389 30.02 59.71 40.46
N PRO A 390 30.36 60.92 39.99
CA PRO A 390 29.95 61.40 38.67
C PRO A 390 30.54 60.56 37.53
N ILE A 391 29.90 60.63 36.36
CA ILE A 391 30.33 59.93 35.14
C ILE A 391 31.80 60.22 34.82
N ALA A 392 32.51 59.21 34.30
CA ALA A 392 33.96 59.18 34.11
C ALA A 392 34.79 59.24 35.43
N THR A 393 34.17 58.93 36.57
CA THR A 393 34.87 58.68 37.83
C THR A 393 34.37 57.40 38.51
N TYR A 394 35.23 56.77 39.32
CA TYR A 394 34.92 55.53 40.05
C TYR A 394 35.45 55.58 41.49
N LYS A 395 34.87 54.78 42.39
CA LYS A 395 35.36 54.64 43.77
C LYS A 395 35.33 53.20 44.28
N ASN A 396 36.53 52.64 44.43
CA ASN A 396 36.76 51.25 44.83
C ASN A 396 37.07 51.07 46.33
N THR A 397 36.63 51.99 47.19
CA THR A 397 36.83 51.93 48.66
C THR A 397 35.56 52.33 49.41
N LYS A 398 35.13 51.56 50.42
CA LYS A 398 33.95 51.87 51.26
C LYS A 398 34.17 53.02 52.28
N ILE A 399 35.29 53.74 52.20
CA ILE A 399 35.62 54.83 53.14
C ILE A 399 34.88 56.10 52.69
N ALA A 400 33.94 56.57 53.50
CA ALA A 400 33.11 57.76 53.22
C ALA A 400 33.94 58.97 52.73
N ASN A 401 34.97 59.34 53.50
CA ASN A 401 35.81 60.53 53.33
C ASN A 401 36.81 60.49 52.16
N ILE A 402 36.79 59.45 51.32
CA ILE A 402 37.62 59.39 50.10
C ILE A 402 36.75 59.75 48.89
N GLY A 403 37.18 60.77 48.14
CA GLY A 403 36.53 61.18 46.90
C GLY A 403 36.75 60.21 45.72
N CYS A 404 35.98 60.41 44.66
CA CYS A 404 36.02 59.59 43.45
C CYS A 404 37.32 59.79 42.64
N ARG A 405 37.76 58.75 41.94
CA ARG A 405 38.97 58.75 41.09
C ARG A 405 38.58 58.88 39.62
N PRO A 406 39.25 59.70 38.81
CA PRO A 406 38.96 59.81 37.38
C PRO A 406 39.31 58.53 36.62
N CYS A 407 38.57 58.25 35.55
CA CYS A 407 38.89 57.21 34.58
C CYS A 407 40.18 57.52 33.78
N PRO A 408 40.79 56.51 33.15
CA PRO A 408 41.87 56.71 32.18
C PRO A 408 41.45 57.61 31.01
N LYS A 409 42.44 58.26 30.38
CA LYS A 409 42.21 59.13 29.22
C LYS A 409 41.46 58.38 28.11
N ASP A 410 40.50 59.06 27.49
CA ASP A 410 39.65 58.56 26.39
C ASP A 410 38.66 57.45 26.80
N PHE A 411 38.47 57.19 28.11
CA PHE A 411 37.48 56.26 28.67
C PHE A 411 36.53 56.93 29.68
N THR A 412 35.28 56.45 29.72
CA THR A 412 34.23 56.84 30.65
C THR A 412 33.50 55.62 31.22
N THR A 413 32.69 55.85 32.24
CA THR A 413 31.75 54.92 32.84
C THR A 413 30.41 54.93 32.10
N GLU A 414 29.60 53.88 32.29
CA GLU A 414 28.24 53.75 31.75
C GLU A 414 27.23 54.70 32.43
N GLY A 415 27.45 55.00 33.71
CA GLY A 415 26.66 55.95 34.48
C GLY A 415 27.45 56.54 35.64
N ALA A 416 26.73 57.23 36.53
CA ALA A 416 27.25 57.59 37.85
C ALA A 416 27.31 56.34 38.76
N GLY A 417 28.09 56.41 39.84
CA GLY A 417 28.15 55.36 40.86
C GLY A 417 29.12 54.21 40.57
N SER A 418 30.06 54.37 39.64
CA SER A 418 30.97 53.27 39.28
C SER A 418 31.93 52.88 40.42
N THR A 419 32.13 51.58 40.55
CA THR A 419 32.79 50.94 41.70
C THR A 419 34.26 50.63 41.45
N SER A 420 34.68 50.53 40.19
CA SER A 420 35.95 49.93 39.79
C SER A 420 36.59 50.66 38.62
N LEU A 421 37.92 50.56 38.52
CA LEU A 421 38.67 50.97 37.32
C LEU A 421 38.21 50.16 36.09
N TYR A 422 37.76 48.92 36.31
CA TYR A 422 37.16 48.07 35.28
C TYR A 422 35.77 48.53 34.84
N ASP A 423 35.19 49.59 35.40
CA ASP A 423 33.91 50.15 34.96
C ASP A 423 34.11 51.29 33.94
N CYS A 424 35.35 51.81 33.83
CA CYS A 424 35.80 52.74 32.80
C CYS A 424 35.98 52.04 31.43
N LYS A 425 34.95 51.31 30.95
CA LYS A 425 35.01 50.51 29.70
C LYS A 425 34.57 51.29 28.46
N ILE A 426 33.71 52.30 28.62
CA ILE A 426 33.11 52.98 27.46
C ILE A 426 34.15 53.93 26.87
N ARG A 427 34.50 53.72 25.61
CA ARG A 427 35.44 54.59 24.91
C ARG A 427 34.75 55.89 24.48
N ILE A 428 35.38 57.02 24.74
CA ILE A 428 34.89 58.32 24.27
C ILE A 428 35.36 58.50 22.82
N CYS A 429 34.43 58.76 21.92
CA CYS A 429 34.73 58.92 20.50
C CYS A 429 34.65 60.39 20.07
N ASN A 430 35.48 60.75 19.08
CA ASN A 430 35.52 62.10 18.51
C ASN A 430 34.16 62.51 17.93
N SER A 431 34.00 63.81 17.64
CA SER A 431 32.99 64.26 16.68
C SER A 431 33.14 63.49 15.36
N GLY A 432 32.03 63.11 14.76
CA GLY A 432 31.96 62.23 13.58
C GLY A 432 32.07 60.73 13.88
N TYR A 433 32.24 60.31 15.14
CA TYR A 433 32.40 58.89 15.50
C TYR A 433 31.55 58.49 16.72
N GLN A 434 30.89 57.34 16.64
CA GLN A 434 30.11 56.71 17.73
C GLN A 434 30.82 55.46 18.27
N SER A 435 30.49 55.04 19.50
CA SER A 435 31.06 53.84 20.12
C SER A 435 30.22 52.60 19.79
N ASN A 436 30.73 51.69 18.96
CA ASN A 436 30.15 50.37 18.72
C ASN A 436 31.06 49.29 19.31
N ASN A 437 30.56 48.48 20.24
CA ASN A 437 31.31 47.45 20.98
C ASN A 437 32.66 47.90 21.59
N GLY A 438 32.84 49.20 21.84
CA GLY A 438 34.08 49.80 22.38
C GLY A 438 35.06 50.33 21.32
N GLU A 439 34.81 50.08 20.03
CA GLU A 439 35.53 50.72 18.93
C GLU A 439 34.78 51.98 18.45
N CYS A 440 35.51 52.94 17.87
CA CYS A 440 34.94 54.19 17.40
C CYS A 440 34.67 54.10 15.89
N GLU A 441 33.42 53.86 15.52
CA GLU A 441 32.98 53.78 14.13
C GLU A 441 32.55 55.17 13.62
N PRO A 442 32.85 55.52 12.36
CA PRO A 442 32.42 56.79 11.77
C PRO A 442 30.90 56.82 11.59
N CYS A 443 30.28 57.99 11.77
CA CYS A 443 28.87 58.18 11.48
C CYS A 443 28.56 57.85 10.01
N SER A 444 27.55 56.99 9.79
CA SER A 444 27.07 56.64 8.46
C SER A 444 26.54 57.86 7.69
N VAL A 445 26.46 57.74 6.37
CA VAL A 445 25.85 58.77 5.51
C VAL A 445 24.41 59.06 5.98
N GLY A 446 24.07 60.34 6.12
CA GLY A 446 22.78 60.78 6.69
C GLY A 446 22.77 60.92 8.21
N PHE A 447 23.92 60.72 8.87
CA PHE A 447 24.10 60.95 10.29
C PHE A 447 25.34 61.80 10.55
N TYR A 448 25.29 62.65 11.57
CA TYR A 448 26.39 63.51 12.01
C TYR A 448 26.62 63.40 13.53
N LYS A 449 27.78 63.84 14.02
CA LYS A 449 28.03 63.98 15.46
C LYS A 449 28.99 65.12 15.73
N ASP A 450 28.48 66.20 16.31
CA ASP A 450 29.23 67.41 16.67
C ASP A 450 30.02 67.28 17.98
N THR A 451 29.65 66.31 18.82
CA THR A 451 30.12 66.17 20.21
C THR A 451 31.23 65.13 20.39
N TYR A 452 32.17 65.42 21.30
CA TYR A 452 33.17 64.49 21.82
C TYR A 452 32.55 63.69 22.97
N SER A 453 32.10 62.47 22.66
CA SER A 453 31.21 61.66 23.51
C SER A 453 31.16 60.21 23.01
N SER A 454 30.60 59.31 23.81
CA SER A 454 30.27 57.93 23.40
C SER A 454 28.89 57.77 22.76
N THR A 455 28.11 58.85 22.60
CA THR A 455 26.73 58.80 22.11
C THR A 455 26.64 58.38 20.64
N ASN A 456 25.49 57.81 20.26
CA ASN A 456 25.16 57.51 18.87
C ASN A 456 25.19 58.78 17.99
N CYS A 457 25.38 58.58 16.68
CA CYS A 457 25.28 59.67 15.72
C CYS A 457 23.82 60.15 15.55
N ILE A 458 23.65 61.45 15.30
CA ILE A 458 22.37 62.14 15.16
C ILE A 458 21.93 62.07 13.70
N GLN A 459 20.68 61.66 13.44
CA GLN A 459 20.12 61.63 12.09
C GLN A 459 19.95 63.06 11.54
N CYS A 460 20.21 63.25 10.25
CA CYS A 460 19.87 64.46 9.53
C CYS A 460 18.34 64.71 9.50
N TYR A 461 17.95 65.98 9.43
CA TYR A 461 16.56 66.40 9.31
C TYR A 461 16.00 66.14 7.90
N ASP A 462 14.68 66.04 7.76
CA ASP A 462 13.95 65.80 6.50
C ASP A 462 14.51 64.63 5.65
N ASP A 463 14.95 63.56 6.31
CA ASP A 463 15.62 62.39 5.71
C ASP A 463 16.83 62.72 4.81
N ARG A 464 17.45 63.90 5.01
CA ARG A 464 18.60 64.36 4.20
C ARG A 464 19.84 63.50 4.42
N LEU A 465 20.70 63.42 3.41
CA LEU A 465 21.94 62.65 3.44
C LEU A 465 23.16 63.57 3.50
N THR A 466 24.23 63.09 4.15
CA THR A 466 25.55 63.72 4.13
C THR A 466 26.34 63.25 2.91
N LEU A 467 27.26 64.07 2.39
CA LEU A 467 28.08 63.68 1.24
C LEU A 467 29.09 62.56 1.58
N TYR A 468 29.54 62.50 2.83
CA TYR A 468 30.53 61.56 3.33
C TYR A 468 30.14 61.02 4.73
N PRO A 469 30.64 59.84 5.12
CA PRO A 469 30.59 59.39 6.51
C PRO A 469 31.53 60.23 7.40
N ALA A 470 31.42 60.05 8.72
CA ALA A 470 32.09 60.84 9.76
C ALA A 470 31.77 62.35 9.74
N SER A 471 30.55 62.73 9.33
CA SER A 471 30.10 64.13 9.43
C SER A 471 30.14 64.64 10.87
N THR A 472 30.69 65.84 11.04
CA THR A 472 30.77 66.54 12.33
C THR A 472 29.73 67.65 12.47
N SER A 473 28.85 67.87 11.47
CA SER A 473 27.88 68.97 11.50
C SER A 473 26.55 68.64 10.82
N ILE A 474 25.47 69.18 11.38
CA ILE A 474 24.15 69.23 10.74
C ILE A 474 24.17 70.02 9.42
N ALA A 475 25.15 70.93 9.23
CA ALA A 475 25.33 71.68 8.00
C ALA A 475 25.74 70.81 6.79
N ASP A 476 26.26 69.60 7.04
CA ASP A 476 26.67 68.66 5.99
C ASP A 476 25.49 67.82 5.44
N CYS A 477 24.28 67.93 6.02
CA CYS A 477 23.03 67.28 5.61
C CYS A 477 22.43 67.89 4.32
N ILE A 478 23.25 68.02 3.26
CA ILE A 478 22.92 68.82 2.06
C ILE A 478 22.22 68.03 0.94
N ILE A 479 22.30 66.70 0.95
CA ILE A 479 21.72 65.86 -0.12
C ILE A 479 20.26 65.54 0.23
N GLU A 480 19.37 65.65 -0.75
CA GLU A 480 17.99 65.18 -0.65
C GLU A 480 17.95 63.68 -0.96
N ASN A 481 17.36 62.87 -0.08
CA ASN A 481 17.34 61.42 -0.27
C ASN A 481 16.42 61.05 -1.45
N CYS A 482 16.98 60.40 -2.47
CA CYS A 482 16.22 59.89 -3.60
C CYS A 482 15.21 58.84 -3.16
N ASP A 483 14.06 58.79 -3.84
CA ASP A 483 13.09 57.71 -3.69
C ASP A 483 13.72 56.32 -3.93
N GLY A 484 13.03 55.28 -3.43
CA GLY A 484 13.42 53.90 -3.69
C GLY A 484 13.48 53.62 -5.19
N GLY A 485 14.44 52.81 -5.62
CA GLY A 485 14.73 52.54 -7.02
C GLY A 485 15.50 53.65 -7.75
N TYR A 486 15.91 54.73 -7.07
CA TYR A 486 16.76 55.79 -7.64
C TYR A 486 18.00 56.08 -6.79
N TYR A 487 19.16 56.30 -7.39
CA TYR A 487 20.40 56.72 -6.72
C TYR A 487 20.75 58.19 -7.03
N PHE A 488 21.53 58.83 -6.16
CA PHE A 488 21.93 60.22 -6.32
C PHE A 488 23.28 60.33 -7.05
N ASP A 489 23.30 60.79 -8.31
CA ASP A 489 24.56 61.03 -9.01
C ASP A 489 25.21 62.36 -8.60
N LEU A 490 26.49 62.29 -8.22
CA LEU A 490 27.26 63.42 -7.73
C LEU A 490 27.69 64.41 -8.83
N LYS A 491 27.57 64.05 -10.12
CA LYS A 491 27.95 64.94 -11.24
C LYS A 491 26.75 65.75 -11.72
N THR A 492 25.59 65.12 -11.90
CA THR A 492 24.34 65.80 -12.28
C THR A 492 23.64 66.46 -11.09
N LYS A 493 23.86 65.95 -9.87
CA LYS A 493 23.12 66.29 -8.64
C LYS A 493 21.63 65.96 -8.73
N THR A 494 21.30 64.88 -9.43
CA THR A 494 19.93 64.41 -9.61
C THR A 494 19.79 62.94 -9.22
N CYS A 495 18.58 62.54 -8.88
CA CYS A 495 18.21 61.14 -8.76
C CYS A 495 18.16 60.50 -10.16
N ILE A 496 18.76 59.32 -10.31
CA ILE A 496 18.82 58.52 -11.54
C ILE A 496 18.36 57.10 -11.20
N GLU A 497 17.58 56.47 -12.08
CA GLU A 497 16.98 55.15 -11.84
C GLU A 497 18.00 54.00 -11.71
N CYS A 498 17.65 52.99 -10.92
CA CYS A 498 18.36 51.73 -10.80
C CYS A 498 17.95 50.80 -11.96
N GLY A 499 18.86 50.63 -12.93
CA GLY A 499 18.68 49.68 -14.04
C GLY A 499 18.68 48.21 -13.60
N ILE A 500 18.16 47.33 -14.45
CA ILE A 500 17.95 45.90 -14.12
C ILE A 500 19.21 45.21 -13.58
N GLY A 501 19.03 44.44 -12.51
CA GLY A 501 20.10 43.79 -11.75
C GLY A 501 20.62 44.63 -10.57
N TYR A 502 19.97 45.77 -10.31
CA TYR A 502 20.23 46.63 -9.16
C TYR A 502 18.91 47.09 -8.52
N TYR A 503 18.91 47.23 -7.20
CA TYR A 503 17.77 47.65 -6.38
C TYR A 503 18.17 48.77 -5.42
N ARG A 504 17.20 49.51 -4.88
CA ARG A 504 17.44 50.42 -3.74
C ARG A 504 16.18 50.66 -2.92
N ASP A 505 16.17 50.19 -1.69
CA ASP A 505 15.11 50.44 -0.72
C ASP A 505 15.06 51.94 -0.36
N LYS A 506 13.87 52.53 -0.22
CA LYS A 506 13.69 53.98 0.07
C LYS A 506 14.37 54.44 1.37
N ILE A 507 14.55 53.53 2.31
CA ILE A 507 15.19 53.75 3.63
C ILE A 507 16.74 53.68 3.52
N SER A 508 17.29 53.24 2.38
CA SER A 508 18.73 53.04 2.20
C SER A 508 19.50 54.35 2.11
N THR A 509 20.39 54.61 3.08
CA THR A 509 21.31 55.75 3.05
C THR A 509 22.43 55.63 2.00
N SER A 510 22.46 54.53 1.23
CA SER A 510 23.38 54.37 0.11
C SER A 510 23.05 55.38 -1.00
N LEU A 511 24.03 56.19 -1.39
CA LEU A 511 23.97 57.08 -2.57
C LEU A 511 24.09 56.32 -3.92
N LYS A 512 24.03 54.98 -3.90
CA LYS A 512 24.15 54.08 -5.05
C LYS A 512 23.13 52.95 -4.96
N CYS A 513 22.70 52.41 -6.10
CA CYS A 513 21.92 51.17 -6.12
C CYS A 513 22.77 49.99 -5.62
N ASN A 514 22.15 49.11 -4.85
CA ASN A 514 22.72 47.83 -4.47
C ASN A 514 22.67 46.90 -5.69
N LYS A 515 23.72 46.09 -5.91
CA LYS A 515 23.72 45.08 -6.97
C LYS A 515 23.05 43.80 -6.46
N CYS A 516 22.23 43.15 -7.28
CA CYS A 516 21.75 41.81 -6.99
C CYS A 516 22.89 40.81 -6.74
N LYS A 517 22.58 39.77 -5.95
CA LYS A 517 23.46 38.64 -5.67
C LYS A 517 23.92 37.94 -6.96
N GLU A 518 25.13 37.42 -6.95
CA GLU A 518 25.72 36.70 -8.10
C GLU A 518 24.80 35.57 -8.59
N GLY A 519 24.52 35.57 -9.90
CA GLY A 519 23.55 34.68 -10.54
C GLY A 519 22.14 35.28 -10.75
N TYR A 520 21.80 36.41 -10.13
CA TYR A 520 20.44 36.95 -10.11
C TYR A 520 20.33 38.41 -10.57
N ILE A 521 19.14 38.79 -11.05
CA ILE A 521 18.75 40.14 -11.46
C ILE A 521 17.31 40.45 -11.02
N THR A 522 16.94 41.73 -11.14
CA THR A 522 15.56 42.22 -11.00
C THR A 522 14.74 41.95 -12.26
N LEU A 523 13.40 41.85 -12.16
CA LEU A 523 12.54 41.73 -13.34
C LEU A 523 12.40 43.06 -14.12
N LEU A 524 12.48 44.19 -13.41
CA LEU A 524 12.27 45.54 -13.93
C LEU A 524 13.34 46.52 -13.42
N GLU A 525 13.35 47.71 -14.02
CA GLU A 525 14.10 48.89 -13.55
C GLU A 525 13.34 49.56 -12.39
N ILE A 526 14.00 50.42 -11.61
CA ILE A 526 13.44 51.09 -10.42
C ILE A 526 13.02 50.07 -9.34
N SER A 527 13.79 48.98 -9.19
CA SER A 527 13.54 47.96 -8.18
C SER A 527 13.74 48.50 -6.76
N LEU A 528 12.81 48.11 -5.87
CA LEU A 528 12.68 48.68 -4.53
C LEU A 528 13.28 47.80 -3.44
N SER A 529 13.58 46.52 -3.68
CA SER A 529 14.13 45.64 -2.64
C SER A 529 14.89 44.43 -3.16
N GLU A 530 15.71 43.81 -2.31
CA GLU A 530 16.52 42.62 -2.64
C GLU A 530 15.65 41.42 -3.07
N PHE A 531 14.41 41.34 -2.59
CA PHE A 531 13.45 40.29 -2.99
C PHE A 531 13.05 40.35 -4.46
N ASP A 532 13.25 41.49 -5.14
CA ASP A 532 13.06 41.61 -6.59
C ASP A 532 14.17 40.87 -7.38
N CYS A 533 15.34 40.61 -6.76
CA CYS A 533 16.47 39.89 -7.34
C CYS A 533 16.22 38.36 -7.45
N ASN A 534 15.08 37.98 -8.02
CA ASN A 534 14.58 36.60 -8.10
C ASN A 534 14.59 36.01 -9.52
N ILE A 535 15.08 36.77 -10.51
CA ILE A 535 15.23 36.30 -11.89
C ILE A 535 16.67 35.84 -12.11
N VAL A 536 16.88 34.63 -12.63
CA VAL A 536 18.23 34.15 -12.93
C VAL A 536 18.82 34.88 -14.14
N MET A 537 20.10 35.24 -14.02
CA MET A 537 20.91 35.88 -15.03
C MET A 537 21.29 34.92 -16.17
N CYS A 538 20.31 34.55 -17.01
CA CYS A 538 20.59 33.83 -18.25
C CYS A 538 21.23 34.77 -19.29
N GLU A 539 22.50 34.54 -19.59
CA GLU A 539 23.22 35.23 -20.66
C GLU A 539 22.66 34.86 -22.06
N PRO A 540 22.95 35.65 -23.11
CA PRO A 540 22.65 35.32 -24.49
C PRO A 540 23.10 33.89 -24.87
N GLY A 541 22.39 33.29 -25.82
CA GLY A 541 22.55 31.88 -26.16
C GLY A 541 21.98 30.91 -25.11
N SER A 542 21.31 31.39 -24.07
CA SER A 542 20.62 30.55 -23.07
C SER A 542 19.20 31.02 -22.81
N MET A 543 18.33 30.09 -22.42
CA MET A 543 16.96 30.34 -22.00
C MET A 543 16.74 29.84 -20.56
N ARG A 544 15.96 30.57 -19.76
CA ARG A 544 15.48 30.10 -18.46
C ARG A 544 14.37 29.06 -18.65
N ILE A 545 14.48 27.91 -18.00
CA ILE A 545 13.47 26.83 -18.06
C ILE A 545 12.63 26.81 -16.79
N ASP A 546 13.30 26.63 -15.66
CA ASP A 546 12.73 26.65 -14.32
C ASP A 546 13.21 27.91 -13.57
N GLU A 547 12.65 28.19 -12.39
CA GLU A 547 12.92 29.44 -11.66
C GLU A 547 14.42 29.72 -11.48
N ASP A 548 15.22 28.67 -11.18
CA ASP A 548 16.66 28.72 -10.89
C ASP A 548 17.61 28.23 -12.03
N THR A 549 17.13 27.84 -13.22
CA THR A 549 17.99 27.15 -14.22
C THR A 549 17.97 27.74 -15.64
N CYS A 550 19.16 28.10 -16.13
CA CYS A 550 19.44 28.45 -17.53
C CYS A 550 19.95 27.25 -18.34
N LYS A 551 19.43 27.05 -19.54
CA LYS A 551 19.92 26.04 -20.51
C LYS A 551 20.31 26.70 -21.82
N LYS A 552 21.46 26.31 -22.38
CA LYS A 552 21.90 26.76 -23.70
C LYS A 552 20.91 26.39 -24.80
N CYS A 553 20.75 27.27 -25.79
CA CYS A 553 19.93 27.01 -26.97
C CYS A 553 20.40 25.74 -27.71
N LYS A 554 19.45 24.88 -28.05
CA LYS A 554 19.73 23.66 -28.83
C LYS A 554 20.14 24.02 -30.26
N ILE A 555 20.85 23.13 -30.94
CA ILE A 555 21.24 23.29 -32.35
C ILE A 555 19.99 23.53 -33.22
N GLY A 556 20.08 24.50 -34.14
CA GLY A 556 18.96 25.06 -34.89
C GLY A 556 18.30 26.28 -34.24
N TYR A 557 18.78 26.73 -33.09
CA TYR A 557 18.22 27.85 -32.33
C TYR A 557 19.32 28.75 -31.78
N TYR A 558 19.01 30.05 -31.66
CA TYR A 558 19.89 31.11 -31.18
C TYR A 558 19.16 32.04 -30.20
N GLN A 559 19.87 32.89 -29.46
CA GLN A 559 19.25 33.91 -28.60
C GLN A 559 20.17 35.12 -28.38
N PRO A 560 19.95 36.28 -29.04
CA PRO A 560 20.79 37.47 -28.90
C PRO A 560 20.51 38.30 -27.64
N LYS A 561 19.33 38.15 -27.03
CA LYS A 561 18.94 38.90 -25.85
C LYS A 561 19.23 38.10 -24.58
N LYS A 562 19.80 38.80 -23.59
CA LYS A 562 19.91 38.31 -22.21
C LYS A 562 18.50 38.15 -21.58
N TRP A 563 18.43 37.31 -20.55
CA TRP A 563 17.29 37.16 -19.63
C TRP A 563 16.00 36.60 -20.26
N GLN A 564 16.12 35.84 -21.35
CA GLN A 564 14.97 35.29 -22.08
C GLN A 564 14.54 33.91 -21.57
N THR A 565 13.25 33.59 -21.71
CA THR A 565 12.65 32.28 -21.35
C THR A 565 12.59 31.30 -22.52
N ASN A 566 12.94 31.73 -23.73
CA ASN A 566 12.91 30.90 -24.95
C ASN A 566 14.11 31.22 -25.86
N CYS A 567 14.44 30.31 -26.77
CA CYS A 567 15.37 30.54 -27.87
C CYS A 567 14.61 30.72 -29.19
N ILE A 568 15.16 31.51 -30.10
CA ILE A 568 14.63 31.78 -31.44
C ILE A 568 15.06 30.66 -32.39
N GLU A 569 14.18 30.18 -33.27
CA GLU A 569 14.46 29.14 -34.25
C GLU A 569 15.13 29.74 -35.50
N CYS A 570 16.13 29.04 -36.07
CA CYS A 570 16.74 29.44 -37.34
C CYS A 570 15.72 29.38 -38.49
N PRO A 571 15.70 30.35 -39.41
CA PRO A 571 14.88 30.29 -40.62
C PRO A 571 15.20 29.03 -41.46
N PHE A 572 14.22 28.17 -41.72
CA PHE A 572 14.42 26.96 -42.52
C PHE A 572 14.94 27.32 -43.93
N PRO A 573 16.00 26.65 -44.47
CA PRO A 573 16.63 25.40 -44.00
C PRO A 573 17.98 25.61 -43.28
N LEU A 574 18.13 26.70 -42.51
CA LEU A 574 19.35 27.04 -41.78
C LEU A 574 19.39 26.40 -40.38
N THR A 575 20.59 26.28 -39.79
CA THR A 575 20.79 25.71 -38.45
C THR A 575 22.09 26.20 -37.79
N THR A 576 22.11 26.34 -36.47
CA THR A 576 23.32 26.70 -35.72
C THR A 576 24.27 25.52 -35.58
N ILE A 577 25.59 25.72 -35.75
CA ILE A 577 26.59 24.64 -35.63
C ILE A 577 26.72 24.16 -34.18
N ASN A 578 26.64 25.09 -33.24
CA ASN A 578 26.95 24.88 -31.82
C ASN A 578 25.72 25.08 -30.94
N GLN A 579 25.74 24.50 -29.74
CA GLN A 579 24.74 24.81 -28.71
C GLN A 579 25.04 26.14 -28.03
N GLY A 580 24.02 26.98 -27.91
CA GLY A 580 24.07 28.29 -27.28
C GLY A 580 24.60 29.41 -28.18
N SER A 581 24.27 29.37 -29.47
CA SER A 581 24.48 30.49 -30.39
C SER A 581 23.80 31.76 -29.92
N THR A 582 24.53 32.87 -30.02
CA THR A 582 24.04 34.19 -29.62
C THR A 582 23.48 34.98 -30.81
N ASP A 583 23.96 34.73 -32.02
CA ASP A 583 23.62 35.54 -33.20
C ASP A 583 22.71 34.81 -34.19
N GLU A 584 22.02 35.55 -35.05
CA GLU A 584 21.26 35.01 -36.17
C GLU A 584 22.20 34.59 -37.31
N ASP A 585 23.34 35.27 -37.48
CA ASP A 585 24.38 34.92 -38.47
C ASP A 585 25.04 33.54 -38.19
N ASP A 586 24.87 32.96 -36.99
CA ASP A 586 25.28 31.57 -36.69
C ASP A 586 24.40 30.52 -37.41
N CYS A 587 23.21 30.89 -37.90
CA CYS A 587 22.29 30.00 -38.61
C CYS A 587 22.76 29.75 -40.05
N ILE A 588 23.61 28.73 -40.25
CA ILE A 588 24.15 28.39 -41.57
C ILE A 588 23.38 27.28 -42.28
N PHE A 589 23.53 27.19 -43.60
CA PHE A 589 22.96 26.11 -44.40
C PHE A 589 23.67 24.77 -44.14
N ASN A 590 22.95 23.77 -43.60
CA ASN A 590 23.47 22.42 -43.41
C ASN A 590 23.11 21.50 -44.60
N CYS A 591 24.12 20.92 -45.25
CA CYS A 591 23.93 19.90 -46.28
C CYS A 591 23.23 18.64 -45.73
N PRO A 592 22.46 17.90 -46.53
CA PRO A 592 21.82 16.66 -46.10
C PRO A 592 22.84 15.54 -45.78
N SER A 593 22.37 14.50 -45.09
CA SER A 593 23.13 13.25 -44.85
C SER A 593 23.74 12.72 -46.15
N GLY A 594 24.97 12.21 -46.08
CA GLY A 594 25.73 11.74 -47.24
C GLY A 594 26.52 12.82 -47.99
N PHE A 595 26.41 14.11 -47.63
CA PHE A 595 27.12 15.21 -48.30
C PHE A 595 27.82 16.15 -47.31
N GLU A 596 29.09 16.48 -47.53
CA GLU A 596 29.83 17.51 -46.79
C GLU A 596 29.74 18.90 -47.43
N GLN A 597 29.93 19.95 -46.62
CA GLN A 597 29.89 21.34 -47.06
C GLN A 597 31.27 21.83 -47.55
N LYS A 598 31.32 22.53 -48.69
CA LYS A 598 32.48 23.36 -49.05
C LYS A 598 32.38 24.74 -48.37
N PHE A 599 33.46 25.19 -47.75
CA PHE A 599 33.46 26.41 -46.92
C PHE A 599 33.43 27.74 -47.70
N GLU A 600 33.44 27.73 -49.04
CA GLU A 600 33.55 28.94 -49.87
C GLU A 600 32.36 29.17 -50.83
N LYS A 601 31.45 28.19 -50.96
CA LYS A 601 30.22 28.24 -51.76
C LYS A 601 29.18 27.33 -51.10
N LEU A 602 27.91 27.72 -51.10
CA LEU A 602 26.81 26.88 -50.59
C LEU A 602 26.55 25.69 -51.55
N GLU A 603 27.49 24.74 -51.55
CA GLU A 603 27.56 23.61 -52.46
C GLU A 603 27.88 22.34 -51.65
N CYS A 604 26.99 21.35 -51.74
CA CYS A 604 27.11 20.08 -51.04
C CYS A 604 27.85 19.06 -51.89
N LYS A 605 28.97 18.55 -51.38
CA LYS A 605 29.82 17.54 -52.03
C LYS A 605 29.53 16.17 -51.43
N SER A 606 29.25 15.16 -52.24
CA SER A 606 28.98 13.82 -51.75
C SER A 606 30.17 13.15 -51.07
N CYS A 607 29.87 12.34 -50.04
CA CYS A 607 30.85 11.47 -49.40
C CYS A 607 31.29 10.37 -50.36
N ASN A 608 32.60 10.20 -50.52
CA ASN A 608 33.18 9.14 -51.34
C ASN A 608 33.12 7.79 -50.60
N ILE A 609 33.25 6.70 -51.37
CA ILE A 609 33.36 5.33 -50.86
C ILE A 609 34.43 5.25 -49.75
N GLY A 610 34.08 4.60 -48.65
CA GLY A 610 34.91 4.52 -47.44
C GLY A 610 34.67 5.68 -46.45
N TYR A 611 33.70 6.56 -46.74
CA TYR A 611 33.26 7.63 -45.85
C TYR A 611 31.74 7.74 -45.82
N TYR A 612 31.19 8.13 -44.67
CA TYR A 612 29.75 8.34 -44.44
C TYR A 612 29.49 9.68 -43.75
N ARG A 613 28.25 10.19 -43.80
CA ARG A 613 27.83 11.34 -42.99
C ARG A 613 26.37 11.21 -42.56
N ASN A 614 26.15 10.96 -41.27
CA ASN A 614 24.84 11.18 -40.66
C ASN A 614 24.63 12.69 -40.40
N ASN A 615 23.39 13.12 -40.24
CA ASN A 615 23.06 14.54 -40.03
C ASN A 615 23.45 15.08 -38.63
N ASN A 616 24.16 14.27 -37.82
CA ASN A 616 24.44 14.53 -36.42
C ASN A 616 25.77 15.29 -36.26
N HIS A 617 25.71 16.59 -36.54
CA HIS A 617 26.66 17.63 -36.08
C HIS A 617 28.10 17.62 -36.65
N ASN A 618 28.46 16.71 -37.57
CA ASN A 618 29.71 16.84 -38.34
C ASN A 618 29.43 17.48 -39.71
N LEU A 619 30.19 18.51 -40.10
CA LEU A 619 30.06 19.18 -41.43
C LEU A 619 30.86 18.50 -42.56
N LYS A 620 31.69 17.51 -42.21
CA LYS A 620 32.58 16.75 -43.11
C LYS A 620 32.23 15.26 -43.09
N CYS A 621 32.62 14.54 -44.13
CA CYS A 621 32.43 13.09 -44.19
C CYS A 621 33.38 12.35 -43.23
N LEU A 622 32.83 11.42 -42.45
CA LEU A 622 33.56 10.59 -41.48
C LEU A 622 34.09 9.32 -42.17
N LYS A 623 35.35 8.95 -41.91
CA LYS A 623 35.94 7.72 -42.47
C LYS A 623 35.31 6.48 -41.83
N CYS A 624 35.12 5.42 -42.61
CA CYS A 624 34.78 4.10 -42.08
C CYS A 624 35.84 3.53 -41.13
N PRO A 625 35.46 2.63 -40.20
CA PRO A 625 36.39 1.84 -39.39
C PRO A 625 37.37 1.04 -40.25
N ASP A 626 38.58 0.82 -39.72
CA ASP A 626 39.63 0.12 -40.46
C ASP A 626 39.24 -1.33 -40.79
N GLY A 627 39.62 -1.76 -42.00
CA GLY A 627 39.20 -3.03 -42.61
C GLY A 627 37.88 -2.99 -43.38
N TYR A 628 37.08 -1.92 -43.24
CA TYR A 628 35.76 -1.80 -43.87
C TYR A 628 35.58 -0.53 -44.71
N THR A 629 34.59 -0.54 -45.61
CA THR A 629 34.27 0.54 -46.54
C THR A 629 32.80 0.51 -46.95
N THR A 630 32.26 1.62 -47.48
CA THR A 630 30.84 1.76 -47.85
C THR A 630 30.53 1.26 -49.26
N MET A 631 29.45 0.51 -49.46
CA MET A 631 29.10 -0.09 -50.77
C MET A 631 28.90 0.93 -51.90
N TYR A 632 28.54 2.17 -51.55
CA TYR A 632 28.28 3.25 -52.49
C TYR A 632 28.89 4.57 -51.97
N LYS A 633 28.81 5.62 -52.80
CA LYS A 633 28.95 7.01 -52.35
C LYS A 633 27.70 7.44 -51.57
N GLU A 634 27.75 8.61 -50.94
CA GLU A 634 26.59 9.26 -50.30
C GLU A 634 26.03 8.50 -49.09
N SER A 635 26.84 7.61 -48.49
CA SER A 635 26.48 6.86 -47.29
C SER A 635 26.12 7.75 -46.11
N THR A 636 25.07 7.36 -45.40
CA THR A 636 24.37 8.17 -44.40
C THR A 636 24.50 7.61 -42.98
N SER A 637 24.84 6.33 -42.81
CA SER A 637 25.11 5.72 -41.50
C SER A 637 26.50 5.08 -41.43
N LEU A 638 26.94 4.80 -40.21
CA LEU A 638 28.11 3.95 -39.93
C LEU A 638 27.85 2.51 -40.40
N ASP A 639 26.60 2.05 -40.36
CA ASP A 639 26.20 0.70 -40.80
C ASP A 639 26.43 0.46 -42.30
N ASP A 640 26.50 1.53 -43.09
CA ASP A 640 26.84 1.46 -44.51
C ASP A 640 28.28 0.98 -44.73
N CYS A 641 29.18 1.13 -43.74
CA CYS A 641 30.57 0.64 -43.74
C CYS A 641 30.65 -0.89 -43.51
N SER A 642 29.90 -1.68 -44.28
CA SER A 642 29.74 -3.13 -44.09
C SER A 642 30.53 -3.99 -45.09
N VAL A 643 31.16 -3.39 -46.10
CA VAL A 643 31.93 -4.11 -47.14
C VAL A 643 33.41 -4.20 -46.74
N PRO A 644 34.07 -5.38 -46.81
CA PRO A 644 35.50 -5.51 -46.56
C PRO A 644 36.34 -4.67 -47.54
N ASN A 645 37.35 -3.97 -47.02
CA ASN A 645 38.26 -3.14 -47.80
C ASN A 645 39.53 -3.93 -48.18
N CYS A 646 39.44 -4.74 -49.23
CA CYS A 646 40.50 -5.69 -49.58
C CYS A 646 41.73 -5.04 -50.23
N GLY A 647 42.92 -5.59 -49.95
CA GLY A 647 44.17 -5.10 -50.52
C GLY A 647 44.33 -5.42 -52.02
N SER A 648 45.32 -4.79 -52.65
CA SER A 648 45.81 -5.19 -53.97
C SER A 648 46.18 -6.67 -53.98
N GLY A 649 45.72 -7.42 -54.98
CA GLY A 649 45.90 -8.86 -55.11
C GLY A 649 44.81 -9.70 -54.43
N GLU A 650 43.81 -9.07 -53.79
CA GLU A 650 42.73 -9.75 -53.07
C GLU A 650 41.34 -9.23 -53.47
N TYR A 651 40.43 -10.15 -53.83
CA TYR A 651 39.05 -9.87 -54.20
C TYR A 651 38.06 -10.35 -53.13
N ILE A 652 36.87 -9.75 -53.11
CA ILE A 652 35.80 -10.09 -52.17
C ILE A 652 35.11 -11.37 -52.64
N GLN A 653 35.21 -12.43 -51.84
CA GLN A 653 34.46 -13.67 -52.00
C GLN A 653 33.85 -14.09 -50.65
N ASN A 654 32.55 -14.36 -50.62
CA ASN A 654 31.79 -14.73 -49.39
C ASN A 654 32.03 -13.76 -48.20
N ASN A 655 32.04 -12.46 -48.51
CA ASN A 655 32.34 -11.36 -47.59
C ASN A 655 33.69 -11.45 -46.86
N LYS A 656 34.71 -12.01 -47.52
CA LYS A 656 36.11 -12.04 -47.08
C LYS A 656 37.03 -11.70 -48.24
N CYS A 657 38.22 -11.18 -47.93
CA CYS A 657 39.28 -10.97 -48.91
C CYS A 657 39.98 -12.28 -49.23
N VAL A 658 40.10 -12.60 -50.52
CA VAL A 658 40.68 -13.85 -51.03
C VAL A 658 41.67 -13.52 -52.15
N LYS A 659 42.85 -14.13 -52.14
CA LYS A 659 43.91 -13.87 -53.12
C LYS A 659 43.49 -14.25 -54.54
N CYS A 660 43.86 -13.41 -55.51
CA CYS A 660 43.59 -13.64 -56.93
C CYS A 660 44.15 -15.00 -57.41
N PRO A 661 43.38 -15.81 -58.16
CA PRO A 661 43.88 -17.07 -58.71
C PRO A 661 44.99 -16.85 -59.74
N ILE A 662 45.82 -17.87 -59.96
CA ILE A 662 46.89 -17.88 -60.96
C ILE A 662 46.31 -17.54 -62.34
N GLY A 663 47.00 -16.65 -63.07
CA GLY A 663 46.49 -16.11 -64.34
C GLY A 663 45.60 -14.87 -64.18
N SER A 664 45.54 -14.30 -62.97
CA SER A 664 44.87 -13.03 -62.69
C SER A 664 45.63 -12.23 -61.63
N PHE A 665 45.42 -10.91 -61.64
CA PHE A 665 46.03 -9.95 -60.73
C PHE A 665 45.01 -8.91 -60.24
N SER A 666 45.39 -8.12 -59.24
CA SER A 666 44.62 -6.95 -58.78
C SER A 666 45.58 -5.84 -58.32
N ASP A 667 45.55 -4.70 -59.00
CA ASP A 667 46.32 -3.50 -58.67
C ASP A 667 45.52 -2.48 -57.83
N THR A 668 44.19 -2.59 -57.81
CA THR A 668 43.32 -1.72 -57.00
C THR A 668 43.12 -2.21 -55.56
N ILE A 669 42.85 -1.28 -54.66
CA ILE A 669 42.44 -1.54 -53.26
C ILE A 669 40.94 -1.26 -53.13
N GLY A 670 40.21 -2.16 -52.47
CA GLY A 670 38.80 -2.00 -52.11
C GLY A 670 37.87 -3.05 -52.71
N GLN A 671 36.80 -2.59 -53.35
CA GLN A 671 35.58 -3.37 -53.59
C GLN A 671 35.60 -4.22 -54.87
N GLN A 672 36.73 -4.83 -55.17
CA GLN A 672 36.87 -5.71 -56.33
C GLN A 672 36.25 -7.09 -56.03
N PHE A 673 35.22 -7.47 -56.79
CA PHE A 673 34.55 -8.78 -56.68
C PHE A 673 35.12 -9.84 -57.64
N LEU A 674 36.02 -9.43 -58.54
CA LEU A 674 36.78 -10.29 -59.45
C LEU A 674 38.20 -9.73 -59.62
N CYS A 675 39.15 -10.57 -60.03
CA CYS A 675 40.50 -10.15 -60.41
C CYS A 675 40.62 -10.00 -61.93
N THR A 676 41.51 -9.12 -62.36
CA THR A 676 41.79 -8.85 -63.78
C THR A 676 42.59 -10.01 -64.38
N PRO A 677 42.13 -10.65 -65.48
CA PRO A 677 42.88 -11.74 -66.11
C PRO A 677 44.16 -11.24 -66.78
N CYS A 678 45.17 -12.11 -66.85
CA CYS A 678 46.42 -11.81 -67.55
C CYS A 678 46.22 -11.64 -69.08
N PRO A 679 47.04 -10.80 -69.74
CA PRO A 679 47.07 -10.68 -71.20
C PRO A 679 47.33 -12.02 -71.91
N ARG A 680 46.86 -12.13 -73.16
CA ARG A 680 47.03 -13.33 -74.00
C ARG A 680 48.48 -13.80 -74.06
N ASN A 681 48.65 -15.13 -74.03
CA ASN A 681 49.93 -15.84 -73.96
C ASN A 681 50.68 -15.74 -72.63
N PHE A 682 50.11 -15.15 -71.58
CA PHE A 682 50.78 -14.99 -70.29
C PHE A 682 49.91 -15.37 -69.07
N THR A 683 50.56 -15.87 -68.03
CA THR A 683 50.00 -16.11 -66.68
C THR A 683 50.98 -15.63 -65.61
N THR A 684 50.47 -15.38 -64.40
CA THR A 684 51.27 -15.23 -63.17
C THR A 684 51.89 -16.56 -62.75
N GLU A 685 52.90 -16.50 -61.88
CA GLU A 685 53.52 -17.70 -61.27
C GLU A 685 52.77 -18.18 -60.01
N PHE A 686 52.25 -17.24 -59.21
CA PHE A 686 51.63 -17.50 -57.91
C PHE A 686 50.27 -16.76 -57.77
N PRO A 687 49.38 -17.22 -56.87
CA PRO A 687 48.14 -16.51 -56.55
C PRO A 687 48.38 -15.27 -55.67
N GLY A 688 47.55 -14.25 -55.81
CA GLY A 688 47.65 -12.97 -55.09
C GLY A 688 48.58 -11.95 -55.74
N SER A 689 48.79 -12.04 -57.05
CA SER A 689 49.54 -11.05 -57.83
C SER A 689 48.91 -9.66 -57.75
N THR A 690 49.76 -8.64 -57.62
CA THR A 690 49.35 -7.25 -57.41
C THR A 690 49.53 -6.36 -58.64
N SER A 691 50.00 -6.89 -59.77
CA SER A 691 50.28 -6.11 -60.98
C SER A 691 50.21 -6.94 -62.25
N GLN A 692 49.79 -6.30 -63.35
CA GLN A 692 49.84 -6.86 -64.70
C GLN A 692 51.27 -7.28 -65.11
N LEU A 693 52.32 -6.70 -64.50
CA LEU A 693 53.72 -7.04 -64.79
C LEU A 693 54.10 -8.46 -64.35
N ASP A 694 53.36 -9.08 -63.42
CA ASP A 694 53.57 -10.47 -62.99
C ASP A 694 53.09 -11.48 -64.05
N CYS A 695 52.32 -11.04 -65.05
CA CYS A 695 51.82 -11.87 -66.14
C CYS A 695 52.88 -12.04 -67.25
N PHE A 696 53.82 -12.98 -67.09
CA PHE A 696 54.92 -13.20 -68.06
C PHE A 696 55.17 -14.66 -68.52
N ILE A 697 54.35 -15.64 -68.10
CA ILE A 697 54.57 -17.08 -68.40
C ILE A 697 53.61 -17.62 -69.49
N SER A 698 54.11 -18.16 -70.61
CA SER A 698 53.28 -18.86 -71.64
C SER A 698 53.01 -20.33 -71.31
N GLN A 699 51.85 -20.86 -71.70
CA GLN A 699 51.43 -22.24 -71.40
C GLN A 699 51.78 -23.21 -72.53
N CYS A 700 51.42 -22.90 -73.80
CA CYS A 700 51.78 -23.74 -74.96
C CYS A 700 53.31 -23.86 -75.14
N LYS A 701 54.09 -22.76 -75.04
CA LYS A 701 55.56 -22.84 -75.22
C LYS A 701 56.25 -23.73 -74.17
N ASN A 702 55.79 -23.67 -72.93
CA ASN A 702 56.38 -24.40 -71.81
C ASN A 702 55.81 -25.82 -71.64
N LYS A 703 55.05 -26.33 -72.62
CA LYS A 703 54.41 -27.66 -72.60
C LYS A 703 53.48 -27.92 -71.39
N LYS A 704 53.00 -26.85 -70.71
CA LYS A 704 52.05 -26.96 -69.59
C LYS A 704 50.60 -27.08 -70.09
N HIS A 705 50.38 -27.87 -71.14
CA HIS A 705 49.08 -28.02 -71.82
C HIS A 705 48.82 -29.50 -72.15
N ASN A 706 47.54 -29.90 -72.26
CA ASN A 706 47.13 -31.30 -72.39
C ASN A 706 46.66 -31.71 -73.81
N CYS A 707 46.98 -30.92 -74.85
CA CYS A 707 46.77 -31.30 -76.25
C CYS A 707 47.65 -32.53 -76.60
N GLY A 708 47.04 -33.73 -76.57
CA GLY A 708 47.75 -35.02 -76.54
C GLY A 708 48.54 -35.42 -77.81
N PRO A 709 49.45 -36.43 -77.71
CA PRO A 709 50.66 -36.46 -78.54
C PRO A 709 50.56 -37.18 -79.90
N TYR A 710 49.49 -37.95 -80.16
CA TYR A 710 49.49 -39.00 -81.20
C TYR A 710 48.45 -38.84 -82.33
N HIS A 711 47.96 -37.62 -82.59
CA HIS A 711 47.07 -37.35 -83.72
C HIS A 711 47.61 -36.27 -84.66
N LEU A 712 47.95 -36.69 -85.88
CA LEU A 712 48.35 -35.83 -87.01
C LEU A 712 47.17 -34.95 -87.44
N GLY A 713 47.01 -33.80 -86.77
CA GLY A 713 45.91 -32.87 -87.03
C GLY A 713 45.71 -31.78 -85.99
N ASN A 714 46.20 -31.94 -84.75
CA ASN A 714 45.99 -30.99 -83.66
C ASN A 714 47.08 -29.89 -83.58
N ILE A 715 46.72 -28.72 -83.04
CA ILE A 715 47.61 -27.58 -82.71
C ILE A 715 47.20 -27.00 -81.35
N CYS A 716 48.17 -26.62 -80.50
CA CYS A 716 47.97 -25.83 -79.27
C CYS A 716 47.99 -24.33 -79.60
N ILE A 717 47.04 -23.57 -79.08
CA ILE A 717 46.96 -22.11 -79.23
C ILE A 717 46.77 -21.51 -77.84
N ASP A 718 47.71 -20.66 -77.40
CA ASP A 718 47.57 -19.86 -76.17
C ASP A 718 46.44 -18.82 -76.39
N ILE A 719 45.58 -18.63 -75.38
CA ILE A 719 44.41 -17.73 -75.41
C ILE A 719 44.31 -16.89 -74.13
N GLU A 720 43.31 -16.02 -74.05
CA GLU A 720 42.99 -15.30 -72.80
C GLU A 720 42.63 -16.30 -71.69
N GLY A 721 43.37 -16.25 -70.58
CA GLY A 721 43.17 -17.14 -69.43
C GLY A 721 43.60 -18.61 -69.59
N GLY A 722 44.21 -19.03 -70.71
CA GLY A 722 44.60 -20.45 -70.87
C GLY A 722 45.13 -20.83 -72.26
N PHE A 723 44.82 -22.06 -72.69
CA PHE A 723 45.13 -22.60 -74.02
C PHE A 723 43.93 -23.37 -74.61
N MET A 724 43.91 -23.57 -75.92
CA MET A 724 42.96 -24.47 -76.60
C MET A 724 43.63 -25.37 -77.65
N CYS A 725 42.97 -26.48 -78.00
CA CYS A 725 43.46 -27.46 -78.98
C CYS A 725 42.53 -27.52 -80.20
N GLN A 726 43.03 -27.22 -81.41
CA GLN A 726 42.23 -27.11 -82.64
C GLN A 726 42.75 -28.02 -83.78
N CYS A 727 41.85 -28.49 -84.66
CA CYS A 727 42.19 -29.21 -85.89
C CYS A 727 42.75 -28.27 -86.98
N ARG A 728 43.65 -28.78 -87.84
CA ARG A 728 44.12 -28.09 -89.06
C ARG A 728 43.00 -27.88 -90.09
N LYS A 729 43.16 -26.86 -90.95
CA LYS A 729 42.36 -26.71 -92.19
C LYS A 729 42.48 -27.97 -93.06
N GLY A 730 41.46 -28.26 -93.86
CA GLY A 730 41.32 -29.51 -94.63
C GLY A 730 40.68 -30.64 -93.82
N TRP A 731 40.51 -30.48 -92.51
CA TRP A 731 40.01 -31.52 -91.59
C TRP A 731 38.80 -31.03 -90.78
N LYS A 732 37.82 -31.91 -90.60
CA LYS A 732 36.61 -31.71 -89.78
C LYS A 732 36.75 -32.47 -88.47
N LYS A 733 36.39 -31.84 -87.34
CA LYS A 733 36.36 -32.53 -86.04
C LYS A 733 35.11 -33.40 -85.94
N ILE A 734 35.28 -34.70 -85.74
CA ILE A 734 34.21 -35.69 -85.56
C ILE A 734 34.58 -36.56 -84.36
N ASN A 735 33.69 -36.72 -83.38
CA ASN A 735 33.90 -37.49 -82.16
C ASN A 735 35.26 -37.22 -81.48
N SER A 736 35.61 -35.94 -81.36
CA SER A 736 36.87 -35.42 -80.82
C SER A 736 38.18 -35.76 -81.56
N GLN A 737 38.13 -36.50 -82.67
CA GLN A 737 39.25 -36.67 -83.59
C GLN A 737 39.09 -35.77 -84.83
N CYS A 738 40.20 -35.47 -85.52
CA CYS A 738 40.17 -34.72 -86.78
C CYS A 738 40.18 -35.72 -87.95
N ILE A 739 39.24 -35.59 -88.90
CA ILE A 739 39.11 -36.45 -90.09
C ILE A 739 39.12 -35.56 -91.34
N HIS A 740 39.78 -35.98 -92.43
CA HIS A 740 39.97 -35.17 -93.63
C HIS A 740 38.66 -34.97 -94.43
N LEU A 741 38.49 -33.82 -95.08
CA LEU A 741 37.19 -33.40 -95.62
C LEU A 741 36.62 -34.29 -96.75
N CYS A 742 37.44 -34.85 -97.66
CA CYS A 742 36.91 -35.79 -98.66
C CYS A 742 36.38 -37.10 -98.04
N ASP A 743 36.86 -37.52 -96.87
CA ASP A 743 36.33 -38.68 -96.14
C ASP A 743 35.04 -38.37 -95.37
N ALA A 744 34.62 -37.10 -95.36
CA ALA A 744 33.42 -36.59 -94.71
C ALA A 744 32.35 -36.09 -95.73
N ASN A 745 32.33 -36.67 -96.94
CA ASN A 745 31.39 -36.38 -98.03
C ASN A 745 31.26 -34.88 -98.37
N TYR A 746 32.39 -34.24 -98.68
CA TYR A 746 32.44 -32.80 -98.94
C TYR A 746 31.79 -32.37 -100.27
N CYS A 747 31.82 -33.23 -101.30
CA CYS A 747 31.22 -32.97 -102.61
C CYS A 747 29.84 -33.64 -102.71
N GLU A 748 28.88 -32.95 -103.33
CA GLU A 748 27.46 -33.33 -103.35
C GLU A 748 27.00 -33.66 -104.78
N ASN A 749 25.77 -34.17 -104.93
CA ASN A 749 25.15 -34.55 -106.22
C ASN A 749 26.02 -35.41 -107.16
N GLY A 750 26.87 -36.28 -106.59
CA GLY A 750 27.75 -37.18 -107.34
C GLY A 750 29.09 -36.57 -107.80
N GLY A 751 29.42 -35.34 -107.40
CA GLY A 751 30.69 -34.71 -107.71
C GLY A 751 31.91 -35.42 -107.10
N ILE A 752 33.01 -35.47 -107.85
CA ILE A 752 34.24 -36.20 -107.46
C ILE A 752 35.17 -35.28 -106.64
N CYS A 753 35.68 -35.77 -105.51
CA CYS A 753 36.48 -35.02 -104.54
C CYS A 753 37.99 -35.23 -104.72
N ASP A 754 38.70 -34.22 -105.22
CA ASP A 754 40.17 -34.22 -105.31
C ASP A 754 40.82 -33.76 -103.99
N ARG A 755 41.84 -34.50 -103.55
CA ARG A 755 42.62 -34.29 -102.32
C ARG A 755 43.95 -33.58 -102.56
N SER A 756 44.27 -33.22 -103.81
CA SER A 756 45.58 -32.65 -104.19
C SER A 756 45.87 -31.28 -103.53
N ASN A 757 44.85 -30.57 -103.07
CA ASN A 757 45.00 -29.35 -102.27
C ASN A 757 44.84 -29.66 -100.76
N ILE A 758 45.91 -29.39 -100.01
CA ILE A 758 46.06 -29.70 -98.58
C ILE A 758 45.19 -28.79 -97.68
N GLU A 759 44.82 -27.57 -98.10
CA GLU A 759 43.97 -26.68 -97.29
C GLU A 759 42.47 -26.97 -97.44
N MET A 760 42.01 -27.27 -98.66
CA MET A 760 40.60 -27.47 -99.02
C MET A 760 40.53 -28.38 -100.26
N PRO A 761 39.78 -29.51 -100.24
CA PRO A 761 39.60 -30.34 -101.42
C PRO A 761 38.71 -29.67 -102.48
N ILE A 762 38.83 -30.11 -103.73
CA ILE A 762 38.11 -29.55 -104.89
C ILE A 762 37.07 -30.55 -105.39
N CYS A 763 35.87 -30.06 -105.73
CA CYS A 763 34.77 -30.85 -106.29
C CYS A 763 34.65 -30.64 -107.80
N HIS A 764 34.60 -31.73 -108.56
CA HIS A 764 34.34 -31.73 -110.01
C HIS A 764 32.89 -32.16 -110.28
N CYS A 765 32.13 -31.32 -111.00
CA CYS A 765 30.67 -31.39 -111.05
C CYS A 765 30.10 -31.97 -112.36
N PRO A 766 28.94 -32.66 -112.31
CA PRO A 766 28.18 -33.06 -113.50
C PRO A 766 27.52 -31.86 -114.22
N GLU A 767 27.12 -32.06 -115.47
CA GLU A 767 26.38 -31.04 -116.22
C GLU A 767 25.04 -30.67 -115.56
N ASN A 768 24.61 -29.42 -115.77
CA ASN A 768 23.49 -28.75 -115.11
C ASN A 768 23.64 -28.48 -113.61
N TYR A 769 24.72 -28.93 -112.95
CA TYR A 769 25.01 -28.63 -111.54
C TYR A 769 26.25 -27.74 -111.38
N GLY A 770 26.08 -26.60 -110.70
CA GLY A 770 27.12 -25.60 -110.44
C GLY A 770 27.53 -25.47 -108.97
N GLY A 771 28.43 -24.53 -108.71
CA GLY A 771 28.91 -24.20 -107.37
C GLY A 771 30.06 -25.08 -106.87
N PRO A 772 30.81 -24.65 -105.83
CA PRO A 772 32.04 -25.31 -105.36
C PRO A 772 31.84 -26.69 -104.72
N LYS A 773 30.57 -27.13 -104.56
CA LYS A 773 30.16 -28.45 -104.05
C LYS A 773 29.21 -29.19 -105.00
N CYS A 774 28.92 -28.64 -106.19
CA CYS A 774 27.99 -29.17 -107.19
C CYS A 774 26.50 -29.13 -106.77
N SER A 775 26.07 -28.03 -106.14
CA SER A 775 24.75 -27.86 -105.52
C SER A 775 23.69 -27.12 -106.37
N ASP A 776 24.07 -26.33 -107.37
CA ASP A 776 23.22 -25.23 -107.88
C ASP A 776 22.67 -25.48 -109.32
N TYR A 777 21.49 -24.93 -109.67
CA TYR A 777 20.75 -25.20 -110.93
C TYR A 777 20.07 -23.91 -111.49
N ASN A 778 19.91 -23.74 -112.82
CA ASN A 778 19.61 -22.42 -113.48
C ASN A 778 18.51 -22.42 -114.57
N ASP A 779 17.71 -21.33 -114.70
CA ASP A 779 16.78 -21.03 -115.83
C ASP A 779 16.39 -19.51 -115.93
N ASN A 780 15.74 -19.01 -117.02
CA ASN A 780 15.58 -17.57 -117.36
C ASN A 780 14.27 -17.13 -118.11
N SER A 781 13.61 -16.00 -117.73
CA SER A 781 12.74 -15.16 -118.61
C SER A 781 12.33 -13.79 -117.97
N TRP A 782 12.05 -12.71 -118.74
CA TRP A 782 12.04 -11.32 -118.16
C TRP A 782 11.22 -10.14 -118.80
N TYR A 783 10.21 -10.30 -119.67
CA TYR A 783 9.70 -9.16 -120.49
C TYR A 783 8.22 -8.67 -120.32
N LYS A 784 8.09 -7.31 -120.30
CA LYS A 784 6.98 -6.41 -120.75
C LYS A 784 5.91 -5.87 -119.77
N ASN A 785 5.71 -4.55 -119.90
CA ASN A 785 4.52 -3.70 -119.61
C ASN A 785 4.22 -3.25 -118.16
N ILE A 786 4.96 -2.23 -117.73
CA ILE A 786 4.41 -1.12 -116.92
C ILE A 786 3.46 -0.29 -117.82
N ILE A 787 2.33 0.22 -117.30
CA ILE A 787 1.70 1.55 -117.58
C ILE A 787 0.24 1.61 -117.06
N ILE A 788 -0.09 2.66 -116.27
CA ILE A 788 -1.44 3.11 -115.83
C ILE A 788 -2.26 2.13 -114.94
N GLY A 789 -2.95 2.66 -113.91
CA GLY A 789 -4.16 2.02 -113.37
C GLY A 789 -4.37 2.03 -111.84
N ALA A 790 -3.32 2.04 -111.02
CA ALA A 790 -3.43 1.84 -109.57
C ALA A 790 -3.34 3.13 -108.70
N ILE A 791 -3.47 4.32 -109.31
CA ILE A 791 -3.34 5.62 -108.62
C ILE A 791 -4.65 5.99 -107.88
N VAL A 792 -5.12 5.14 -106.96
CA VAL A 792 -6.11 5.52 -105.93
C VAL A 792 -5.83 4.85 -104.56
N ILE A 793 -4.55 4.68 -104.21
CA ILE A 793 -4.15 4.43 -102.81
C ILE A 793 -4.64 5.57 -101.87
N ALA A 794 -4.98 6.74 -102.44
CA ALA A 794 -5.50 7.92 -101.75
C ALA A 794 -6.91 7.80 -101.13
N VAL A 795 -7.70 6.75 -101.38
CA VAL A 795 -9.08 6.63 -100.86
C VAL A 795 -9.24 5.54 -99.77
N GLY A 796 -8.33 4.58 -99.66
CA GLY A 796 -8.40 3.56 -98.59
C GLY A 796 -8.05 4.09 -97.19
N PHE A 797 -7.17 5.09 -97.09
CA PHE A 797 -6.67 5.60 -95.82
C PHE A 797 -7.66 6.52 -95.07
N THR A 798 -8.71 7.04 -95.73
CA THR A 798 -9.59 8.08 -95.16
C THR A 798 -10.51 7.56 -94.06
N VAL A 799 -10.96 6.29 -94.12
CA VAL A 799 -11.84 5.71 -93.09
C VAL A 799 -11.08 5.41 -91.79
N VAL A 800 -9.83 4.95 -91.88
CA VAL A 800 -8.95 4.74 -90.71
C VAL A 800 -8.62 6.08 -90.02
N GLY A 801 -8.62 7.18 -90.78
CA GLY A 801 -8.46 8.54 -90.26
C GLY A 801 -9.54 9.00 -89.28
N GLY A 802 -10.73 8.37 -89.26
CA GLY A 802 -11.81 8.77 -88.33
C GLY A 802 -11.55 8.39 -86.87
N ILE A 803 -11.05 7.18 -86.61
CA ILE A 803 -10.92 6.64 -85.25
C ILE A 803 -9.66 7.17 -84.54
N ILE A 804 -8.62 7.53 -85.30
CA ILE A 804 -7.35 8.03 -84.77
C ILE A 804 -7.47 9.44 -84.16
N LEU A 805 -8.53 10.21 -84.48
CA LEU A 805 -8.63 11.62 -84.14
C LEU A 805 -9.46 12.00 -82.89
N LEU A 806 -10.28 11.10 -82.30
CA LEU A 806 -11.30 11.52 -81.33
C LEU A 806 -11.14 11.07 -79.86
N VAL A 807 -10.56 9.91 -79.54
CA VAL A 807 -10.64 9.35 -78.15
C VAL A 807 -9.32 8.78 -77.59
N LYS A 808 -8.16 9.22 -78.10
CA LYS A 808 -6.90 9.19 -77.31
C LYS A 808 -6.19 10.54 -77.17
N TYR A 809 -6.89 11.59 -77.57
CA TYR A 809 -6.77 12.93 -77.03
C TYR A 809 -7.80 13.01 -75.89
N ILE A 810 -7.56 12.41 -74.72
CA ILE A 810 -6.53 12.82 -73.76
C ILE A 810 -5.92 11.60 -73.03
N LEU A 811 -4.59 11.46 -73.15
CA LEU A 811 -3.64 10.73 -72.28
C LEU A 811 -3.74 9.18 -72.18
N PRO A 812 -2.64 8.47 -71.79
CA PRO A 812 -1.23 8.84 -71.86
C PRO A 812 -0.35 7.80 -72.61
N GLN A 813 0.97 8.06 -72.60
CA GLN A 813 2.11 7.19 -72.92
C GLN A 813 2.29 6.72 -74.38
N PHE A 814 3.39 7.19 -74.97
CA PHE A 814 4.01 6.59 -76.16
C PHE A 814 5.33 5.92 -75.74
N GLY A 815 5.35 4.59 -75.71
CA GLY A 815 6.55 3.79 -75.53
C GLY A 815 6.78 2.89 -76.74
N LYS A 816 7.76 3.23 -77.58
CA LYS A 816 8.29 2.45 -78.71
C LYS A 816 9.71 2.95 -79.01
N ASN A 817 10.67 2.15 -79.47
CA ASN A 817 10.78 0.69 -79.59
C ASN A 817 12.27 0.37 -79.88
N ILE A 818 12.74 -0.83 -79.55
CA ILE A 818 13.54 -1.70 -80.45
C ILE A 818 13.68 -3.11 -79.83
N THR A 819 13.64 -4.12 -80.69
CA THR A 819 13.69 -5.59 -80.45
C THR A 819 14.36 -6.21 -81.72
N PRO A 820 14.33 -7.52 -82.07
CA PRO A 820 13.91 -8.74 -81.34
C PRO A 820 14.79 -10.02 -81.52
N LYS A 821 14.54 -11.05 -80.67
CA LYS A 821 14.50 -12.52 -80.96
C LYS A 821 15.79 -13.24 -81.51
N ILE A 822 15.89 -14.58 -81.63
CA ILE A 822 14.96 -15.74 -81.86
C ILE A 822 15.35 -16.93 -80.92
N GLU A 823 14.48 -17.50 -80.06
CA GLU A 823 13.57 -18.69 -80.19
C GLU A 823 14.29 -20.07 -80.34
N TYR A 824 13.73 -21.27 -80.05
CA TYR A 824 12.40 -21.82 -79.69
C TYR A 824 12.54 -22.81 -78.46
N ILE A 825 11.70 -23.79 -78.04
CA ILE A 825 10.50 -24.50 -78.57
C ILE A 825 9.49 -24.93 -77.44
N ASN A 826 8.86 -26.12 -77.51
CA ASN A 826 7.74 -26.68 -76.69
C ASN A 826 7.74 -28.24 -76.87
N PRO A 827 6.75 -29.11 -76.50
CA PRO A 827 5.65 -29.12 -75.49
C PRO A 827 5.55 -30.48 -74.70
N GLU A 828 4.37 -30.80 -74.09
CA GLU A 828 3.82 -32.17 -73.73
C GLU A 828 4.36 -32.92 -72.46
N PHE A 829 3.63 -33.81 -71.75
CA PHE A 829 2.18 -34.06 -71.49
C PHE A 829 1.98 -34.89 -70.17
N ALA A 830 0.77 -34.79 -69.58
CA ALA A 830 0.00 -35.83 -68.84
C ALA A 830 0.38 -36.37 -67.43
N SER A 831 -0.70 -36.61 -66.66
CA SER A 831 -0.93 -37.62 -65.59
C SER A 831 -0.61 -37.30 -64.10
N ASN A 832 -1.43 -37.91 -63.23
CA ASN A 832 -1.56 -37.79 -61.76
C ASN A 832 -1.16 -39.16 -61.13
N PRO A 833 -0.71 -39.32 -59.86
CA PRO A 833 -1.59 -39.13 -58.69
C PRO A 833 -0.92 -38.71 -57.33
N TYR A 834 -1.74 -38.53 -56.29
CA TYR A 834 -1.36 -38.46 -54.86
C TYR A 834 -0.87 -39.82 -54.30
N PRO A 835 0.00 -39.88 -53.25
CA PRO A 835 -0.46 -39.97 -51.84
C PRO A 835 0.53 -39.37 -50.80
N ALA A 836 0.53 -39.81 -49.52
CA ALA A 836 -0.22 -39.16 -48.43
C ALA A 836 0.18 -39.65 -47.01
N THR A 837 0.22 -38.74 -46.02
CA THR A 837 -0.09 -38.92 -44.56
C THR A 837 0.39 -40.15 -43.75
N ASN A 838 0.98 -39.93 -42.55
CA ASN A 838 0.30 -40.13 -41.24
C ASN A 838 1.18 -40.00 -39.95
N LYS A 839 0.63 -39.32 -38.92
CA LYS A 839 0.85 -39.44 -37.43
C LYS A 839 2.29 -39.26 -36.88
N ILE A 840 2.56 -38.67 -35.70
CA ILE A 840 1.81 -38.25 -34.49
C ILE A 840 2.34 -36.83 -34.10
N GLY A 841 1.68 -35.90 -33.37
CA GLY A 841 0.34 -35.81 -32.74
C GLY A 841 0.41 -35.19 -31.33
N SER A 842 -0.59 -34.35 -30.94
CA SER A 842 -0.65 -33.52 -29.70
C SER A 842 0.38 -32.35 -29.67
N ASN A 843 0.18 -31.16 -29.08
CA ASN A 843 -0.94 -30.37 -28.51
C ASN A 843 -0.43 -28.89 -28.36
N SER A 844 -1.19 -27.80 -28.12
CA SER A 844 -2.63 -27.47 -28.06
C SER A 844 -2.81 -25.93 -28.17
N GLY A 845 -4.03 -25.37 -28.06
CA GLY A 845 -4.31 -23.91 -28.08
C GLY A 845 -4.58 -23.29 -26.68
N PRO A 846 -5.44 -22.24 -26.53
CA PRO A 846 -6.28 -21.58 -27.56
C PRO A 846 -6.68 -20.06 -27.37
N PHE A 847 -7.51 -19.50 -28.29
CA PHE A 847 -8.37 -18.26 -28.23
C PHE A 847 -7.73 -16.84 -27.98
N GLN A 848 -8.18 -15.70 -28.56
CA GLN A 848 -8.91 -15.40 -29.83
C GLN A 848 -8.92 -13.88 -30.24
N GLN A 849 -9.21 -13.64 -31.54
CA GLN A 849 -9.94 -12.53 -32.24
C GLN A 849 -10.20 -11.16 -31.55
N ARG A 850 -9.90 -9.99 -32.16
CA ARG A 850 -10.46 -9.28 -33.37
C ARG A 850 -11.90 -8.71 -33.23
N ASN A 851 -12.08 -7.40 -33.48
CA ASN A 851 -13.25 -6.83 -34.20
C ASN A 851 -13.06 -5.36 -34.67
N ASN A 852 -14.05 -4.85 -35.42
CA ASN A 852 -14.20 -3.51 -36.09
C ASN A 852 -15.39 -2.74 -35.41
N PRO A 853 -15.88 -1.53 -35.79
CA PRO A 853 -15.41 -0.45 -36.69
C PRO A 853 -15.54 1.01 -36.10
N GLN A 854 -15.48 2.03 -36.98
CA GLN A 854 -15.86 3.48 -36.90
C GLN A 854 -16.74 4.02 -35.74
N PHE A 855 -16.59 5.33 -35.39
CA PHE A 855 -17.61 6.39 -35.65
C PHE A 855 -17.11 7.86 -35.40
N GLN A 856 -18.01 8.84 -35.58
CA GLN A 856 -17.93 10.34 -35.59
C GLN A 856 -16.99 11.06 -34.58
N PHE A 857 -16.45 12.28 -34.83
CA PHE A 857 -17.02 13.61 -35.18
C PHE A 857 -17.83 14.30 -34.05
N TYR A 858 -17.32 15.41 -33.49
CA TYR A 858 -18.04 16.70 -33.28
C TYR A 858 -17.06 17.81 -32.84
N ASP A 859 -17.54 19.06 -32.84
CA ASP A 859 -16.75 20.30 -32.92
C ASP A 859 -16.61 21.11 -31.60
N GLU A 860 -15.91 22.25 -31.69
CA GLU A 860 -16.00 23.49 -30.88
C GLU A 860 -15.97 23.41 -29.34
N LEU A 861 -14.83 23.81 -28.75
CA LEU A 861 -14.62 25.18 -28.21
C LEU A 861 -13.15 25.48 -27.83
#